data_AF-A0A7K2C0D8-F1
#
_entry.id   AF-A0A7K2C0D8-F1
#
_cell.length_a   1.000
_cell.length_b   1.000
_cell.length_c   1.000
_cell.angle_alpha   90.00
_cell.angle_beta   90.00
_cell.angle_gamma   90.00
#
_symmetry.space_group_name_H-M   'P 1'
#
loop_
_entity.id
_entity.type
_entity.pdbx_description
1 polymer ?
#
loop_
_entity_poly.entity_id
_entity_poly.type
_entity_poly.pdbx_seq_one_letter_code
_entity_poly.pdbx_strand_id
1 'polypeptide(L)'
;MYFIQHFVPSKLTQFPNTNALKSPWNSQSKLPIGKDNHAWLIKFSCCSMLAISSNSAARRLAVLLLLILMVVQQAWSQDREQRRYTLLQQRIAERSVAAKMKRSGAQVTASEADSLVLVTLYNFSSGSSWFDNTGWLQAPVSQWYGITLNSSGRVTTIDLSDNGLSGLLPTPLGTLEELEELDLSNNDLSFSIPASLAKLTVLRELILWGNKLSGAIPPELGQMPALEKLSLFLNQLTGPIPQELGDISSLKWLYLDFNQLEGTIPGELANITGLMELFVDGNNFTGELPLELTTYPSLISLFAGFNQLTGSIPIELASMPTLQNLSLEGNQYTGEIPSELTQGPGLTKIYLANNRLTGEIPEGFGSMFFLTTLDLEGNELTGSPPPDLGSSPHLHLLNLSNNQLTGEVARLPGSLDELHLRGNQLAGDFASFVEPLTWLRKIDIRGNAFTGTLENMYGHQRLVEVRLSDNKLTGSFMPHRRAMYYLEILDLAKNELDEVTDLTEWAFLDSVDVSENRLDFQDLIPSAGFADNRFFVYAPQDSLPTQVHRTNSEVVFSVTDSAAGNEYRWFRNGEVISGADSLSIRVDASESVARYYCEVTNIILPNLTLVSTIKKTDATPTRATPVPEGRVQITVGKNFPNPFGTITTIPFSLVEPGPVRVVVYDLSGREVLALKEKVFSEGEHVLRLDAASLSQGLYTYVISAGTVQIGHSMVVIR
;
A
#
# COMPACT_ATOMS: atom_id res chain seq x y z
N MET A 1 -8.12 13.44 4.48
CA MET A 1 -9.47 13.95 4.84
C MET A 1 -10.26 14.50 3.62
N TYR A 2 -9.59 15.07 2.61
CA TYR A 2 -10.21 15.58 1.36
C TYR A 2 -10.97 14.50 0.54
N PHE A 3 -10.47 13.25 0.53
CA PHE A 3 -11.09 12.11 -0.16
C PHE A 3 -12.49 11.72 0.39
N ILE A 4 -12.77 12.00 1.66
CA ILE A 4 -14.02 11.58 2.33
C ILE A 4 -15.14 12.62 2.13
N GLN A 5 -14.81 13.89 1.91
CA GLN A 5 -15.81 14.94 1.70
C GLN A 5 -16.39 14.99 0.29
N HIS A 6 -15.80 14.33 -0.71
CA HIS A 6 -16.22 14.46 -2.11
C HIS A 6 -16.69 13.16 -2.79
N PHE A 7 -16.53 11.98 -2.16
CA PHE A 7 -16.85 10.69 -2.79
C PHE A 7 -17.93 9.84 -2.09
N VAL A 8 -18.63 10.35 -1.07
CA VAL A 8 -19.81 9.68 -0.51
C VAL A 8 -21.09 10.26 -1.14
N PRO A 9 -21.93 9.47 -1.83
CA PRO A 9 -23.20 9.94 -2.38
C PRO A 9 -24.11 10.47 -1.27
N SER A 10 -24.81 11.57 -1.55
CA SER A 10 -25.66 12.38 -0.67
C SER A 10 -26.95 11.71 -0.14
N LYS A 11 -26.93 10.42 0.23
CA LYS A 11 -28.13 9.67 0.69
C LYS A 11 -28.05 9.06 2.10
N LEU A 12 -27.29 9.63 3.03
CA LEU A 12 -27.24 9.17 4.43
C LEU A 12 -27.66 10.21 5.48
N THR A 13 -28.32 11.29 5.08
CA THR A 13 -28.90 12.28 6.00
C THR A 13 -30.36 11.97 6.33
N GLN A 14 -30.62 10.89 7.07
CA GLN A 14 -31.89 10.69 7.77
C GLN A 14 -31.80 9.51 8.75
N PHE A 15 -31.49 9.76 10.03
CA PHE A 15 -32.12 9.12 11.19
C PHE A 15 -31.83 9.93 12.48
N PRO A 16 -32.80 10.12 13.40
CA PRO A 16 -32.67 11.03 14.54
C PRO A 16 -32.40 10.32 15.89
N ASN A 17 -31.95 11.14 16.86
CA ASN A 17 -31.92 10.95 18.31
C ASN A 17 -30.84 10.06 18.97
N THR A 18 -29.80 10.76 19.43
CA THR A 18 -28.91 10.41 20.53
C THR A 18 -29.65 10.47 21.88
N ASN A 19 -30.12 9.34 22.42
CA ASN A 19 -30.50 9.20 23.84
C ASN A 19 -30.83 7.75 24.23
N ALA A 20 -29.87 6.84 24.10
CA ALA A 20 -29.87 5.55 24.80
C ALA A 20 -28.53 4.86 24.59
N LEU A 21 -27.67 4.87 25.61
CA LEU A 21 -26.78 3.77 26.02
C LEU A 21 -25.93 4.28 27.19
N LYS A 22 -26.46 4.07 28.39
CA LYS A 22 -25.73 4.22 29.66
C LYS A 22 -24.76 3.03 29.81
N SER A 23 -23.56 3.36 30.29
CA SER A 23 -22.51 2.51 30.89
C SER A 23 -23.00 1.21 31.58
N PRO A 24 -22.20 0.12 31.51
CA PRO A 24 -21.51 -0.30 32.73
C PRO A 24 -20.09 -0.83 32.47
N TRP A 25 -19.05 -0.09 32.86
CA TRP A 25 -17.74 -0.66 33.22
C TRP A 25 -17.17 0.10 34.41
N ASN A 26 -17.20 -0.53 35.58
CA ASN A 26 -16.56 -0.08 36.80
C ASN A 26 -15.27 -0.87 37.03
N SER A 27 -14.17 -0.12 37.23
CA SER A 27 -13.03 -0.39 38.12
C SER A 27 -12.45 -1.83 38.18
N GLN A 28 -11.36 -2.07 37.44
CA GLN A 28 -10.05 -2.54 37.95
C GLN A 28 -9.16 -3.06 36.79
N SER A 29 -8.52 -2.15 36.07
CA SER A 29 -7.25 -2.39 35.36
C SER A 29 -6.71 -1.05 34.89
N LYS A 30 -5.56 -0.62 35.43
CA LYS A 30 -4.81 0.53 34.92
C LYS A 30 -4.18 0.14 33.58
N LEU A 31 -4.76 0.62 32.48
CA LEU A 31 -4.09 0.71 31.18
C LEU A 31 -4.04 2.21 30.82
N PRO A 32 -2.89 2.74 30.34
CA PRO A 32 -2.80 4.13 29.96
C PRO A 32 -3.63 4.35 28.68
N ILE A 33 -4.73 5.08 28.82
CA ILE A 33 -5.54 5.58 27.71
C ILE A 33 -4.96 6.93 27.31
N GLY A 34 -4.43 7.03 26.08
CA GLY A 34 -4.07 8.31 25.49
C GLY A 34 -3.21 8.16 24.23
N LYS A 35 -3.83 7.89 23.07
CA LYS A 35 -3.23 8.09 21.73
C LYS A 35 -4.31 8.40 20.67
N ASP A 36 -4.04 9.42 19.85
CA ASP A 36 -4.50 9.65 18.48
C ASP A 36 -5.90 10.21 18.18
N ASN A 37 -6.26 11.45 18.53
CA ASN A 37 -7.63 11.95 18.31
C ASN A 37 -8.15 12.04 16.85
N HIS A 38 -7.32 11.96 15.79
CA HIS A 38 -7.80 11.94 14.39
C HIS A 38 -7.70 10.58 13.68
N ALA A 39 -6.70 9.75 14.00
CA ALA A 39 -6.76 8.32 13.69
C ALA A 39 -7.88 7.65 14.51
N TRP A 40 -8.24 8.22 15.67
CA TRP A 40 -9.39 7.85 16.47
C TRP A 40 -10.70 8.21 15.77
N LEU A 41 -10.83 9.31 15.02
CA LEU A 41 -12.06 9.61 14.26
C LEU A 41 -12.28 8.65 13.07
N ILE A 42 -11.20 8.24 12.38
CA ILE A 42 -11.27 7.22 11.32
C ILE A 42 -11.46 5.82 11.91
N LYS A 43 -10.73 5.45 12.97
CA LYS A 43 -10.95 4.21 13.75
C LYS A 43 -12.36 4.16 14.34
N PHE A 44 -12.89 5.26 14.86
CA PHE A 44 -14.23 5.35 15.44
C PHE A 44 -15.30 5.27 14.35
N SER A 45 -15.09 5.89 13.18
CA SER A 45 -16.01 5.80 12.04
C SER A 45 -16.01 4.41 11.40
N CYS A 46 -14.83 3.78 11.24
CA CYS A 46 -14.69 2.40 10.75
C CYS A 46 -15.19 1.38 11.77
N CYS A 47 -14.94 1.56 13.08
CA CYS A 47 -15.50 0.73 14.15
C CYS A 47 -17.02 0.90 14.28
N SER A 48 -17.55 2.10 14.06
CA SER A 48 -19.00 2.35 14.00
C SER A 48 -19.64 1.71 12.77
N MET A 49 -19.00 1.78 11.60
CA MET A 49 -19.41 1.03 10.40
C MET A 49 -19.37 -0.49 10.65
N LEU A 50 -18.35 -0.99 11.35
CA LEU A 50 -18.24 -2.40 11.74
C LEU A 50 -19.32 -2.80 12.75
N ALA A 51 -19.71 -1.92 13.68
CA ALA A 51 -20.71 -2.21 14.70
C ALA A 51 -22.17 -2.12 14.22
N ILE A 52 -22.45 -1.37 13.16
CA ILE A 52 -23.83 -1.03 12.75
C ILE A 52 -24.20 -1.59 11.35
N SER A 53 -23.23 -1.92 10.50
CA SER A 53 -23.49 -2.44 9.14
C SER A 53 -23.73 -3.96 9.12
N SER A 54 -24.89 -4.39 8.61
CA SER A 54 -25.16 -5.79 8.20
C SER A 54 -24.60 -6.12 6.80
N ASN A 55 -24.08 -5.12 6.08
CA ASN A 55 -23.52 -5.28 4.74
C ASN A 55 -22.03 -5.68 4.82
N SER A 56 -21.73 -6.89 4.31
CA SER A 56 -20.39 -7.49 4.33
C SER A 56 -19.36 -6.71 3.51
N ALA A 57 -19.76 -6.03 2.42
CA ALA A 57 -18.86 -5.25 1.59
C ALA A 57 -18.40 -3.96 2.29
N ALA A 58 -19.30 -3.29 3.03
CA ALA A 58 -18.95 -2.10 3.81
C ALA A 58 -18.04 -2.42 5.00
N ARG A 59 -18.23 -3.59 5.64
CA ARG A 59 -17.32 -4.09 6.68
C ARG A 59 -15.94 -4.44 6.12
N ARG A 60 -15.87 -5.08 4.93
CA ARG A 60 -14.60 -5.39 4.24
C ARG A 60 -13.85 -4.13 3.81
N LEU A 61 -14.55 -3.12 3.29
CA LEU A 61 -13.95 -1.82 2.94
C LEU A 61 -13.41 -1.10 4.18
N ALA A 62 -14.14 -1.13 5.30
CA ALA A 62 -13.68 -0.55 6.57
C ALA A 62 -12.44 -1.27 7.13
N VAL A 63 -12.37 -2.59 7.02
CA VAL A 63 -11.20 -3.40 7.42
C VAL A 63 -10.01 -3.13 6.49
N LEU A 64 -10.23 -3.06 5.18
CA LEU A 64 -9.20 -2.77 4.19
C LEU A 64 -8.62 -1.35 4.37
N LEU A 65 -9.46 -0.35 4.63
CA LEU A 65 -9.01 1.02 4.93
C LEU A 65 -8.22 1.09 6.23
N LEU A 66 -8.61 0.34 7.27
CA LEU A 66 -7.86 0.24 8.53
C LEU A 66 -6.50 -0.45 8.33
N LEU A 67 -6.44 -1.51 7.51
CA LEU A 67 -5.21 -2.22 7.18
C LEU A 67 -4.27 -1.40 6.32
N ILE A 68 -4.78 -0.66 5.32
CA ILE A 68 -3.97 0.26 4.51
C ILE A 68 -3.41 1.38 5.37
N LEU A 69 -4.22 1.99 6.25
CA LEU A 69 -3.72 3.02 7.17
C LEU A 69 -2.67 2.46 8.13
N MET A 70 -2.86 1.23 8.62
CA MET A 70 -1.90 0.56 9.50
C MET A 70 -0.60 0.23 8.76
N VAL A 71 -0.66 -0.33 7.55
CA VAL A 71 0.52 -0.73 6.77
C VAL A 71 1.29 0.48 6.27
N VAL A 72 0.61 1.55 5.81
CA VAL A 72 1.25 2.81 5.41
C VAL A 72 1.88 3.50 6.62
N GLN A 73 1.19 3.58 7.77
CA GLN A 73 1.80 4.10 9.00
C GLN A 73 2.99 3.25 9.46
N GLN A 74 2.92 1.93 9.32
CA GLN A 74 3.89 1.00 9.89
C GLN A 74 5.15 0.87 9.01
N ALA A 75 5.03 0.90 7.68
CA ALA A 75 6.20 0.93 6.79
C ALA A 75 6.96 2.27 6.89
N TRP A 76 6.22 3.38 6.98
CA TRP A 76 6.79 4.72 7.15
C TRP A 76 7.31 5.01 8.56
N SER A 77 6.74 4.39 9.60
CA SER A 77 7.24 4.53 10.96
C SER A 77 8.49 3.70 11.21
N GLN A 78 8.68 2.55 10.55
CA GLN A 78 9.77 1.64 10.86
C GLN A 78 11.15 2.21 10.47
N ASP A 79 11.36 2.75 9.26
CA ASP A 79 12.67 3.34 8.88
C ASP A 79 12.96 4.63 9.69
N ARG A 80 11.94 5.44 9.98
CA ARG A 80 12.07 6.66 10.80
C ARG A 80 12.28 6.37 12.29
N GLU A 81 11.56 5.41 12.88
CA GLU A 81 11.78 4.98 14.25
C GLU A 81 13.12 4.29 14.41
N GLN A 82 13.60 3.51 13.43
CA GLN A 82 14.92 2.88 13.49
C GLN A 82 16.04 3.93 13.54
N ARG A 83 15.98 4.96 12.68
CA ARG A 83 16.93 6.08 12.68
C ARG A 83 16.82 6.92 13.96
N ARG A 84 15.60 7.19 14.42
CA ARG A 84 15.31 7.92 15.66
C ARG A 84 15.78 7.17 16.90
N TYR A 85 15.60 5.85 16.95
CA TYR A 85 16.10 4.98 18.02
C TYR A 85 17.63 4.96 18.02
N THR A 86 18.26 4.94 16.85
CA THR A 86 19.73 4.97 16.74
C THR A 86 20.32 6.29 17.24
N LEU A 87 19.73 7.43 16.87
CA LEU A 87 20.08 8.77 17.39
C LEU A 87 19.83 8.91 18.89
N LEU A 88 18.71 8.36 19.40
CA LEU A 88 18.38 8.33 20.82
C LEU A 88 19.40 7.49 21.61
N GLN A 89 19.77 6.31 21.10
CA GLN A 89 20.79 5.45 21.72
C GLN A 89 22.18 6.11 21.72
N GLN A 90 22.52 6.85 20.66
CA GLN A 90 23.76 7.62 20.59
C GLN A 90 23.78 8.76 21.63
N ARG A 91 22.69 9.53 21.76
CA ARG A 91 22.56 10.59 22.79
C ARG A 91 22.54 10.02 24.21
N ILE A 92 21.88 8.89 24.46
CA ILE A 92 21.91 8.18 25.76
C ILE A 92 23.34 7.74 26.11
N ALA A 93 24.10 7.23 25.14
CA ALA A 93 25.49 6.85 25.33
C ALA A 93 26.38 8.05 25.68
N GLU A 94 26.25 9.17 24.97
CA GLU A 94 26.98 10.43 25.24
C GLU A 94 26.62 11.03 26.62
N ARG A 95 25.33 11.00 27.00
CA ARG A 95 24.83 11.45 28.31
C ARG A 95 25.35 10.61 29.48
N SER A 96 25.50 9.30 29.29
CA SER A 96 26.06 8.41 30.31
C SER A 96 27.54 8.71 30.62
N VAL A 97 28.26 9.25 29.64
CA VAL A 97 29.66 9.70 29.78
C VAL A 97 29.72 11.06 30.47
N ALA A 98 28.84 12.00 30.13
CA ALA A 98 28.74 13.31 30.80
C ALA A 98 28.32 13.18 32.28
N ALA A 99 27.37 12.29 32.59
CA ALA A 99 26.94 12.00 33.96
C ALA A 99 28.06 11.35 34.81
N LYS A 100 28.94 10.55 34.19
CA LYS A 100 30.13 9.98 34.86
C LYS A 100 31.22 11.01 35.14
N MET A 101 31.28 12.12 34.39
CA MET A 101 32.24 13.22 34.63
C MET A 101 31.81 14.18 35.75
N LYS A 102 30.53 14.18 36.18
CA LYS A 102 29.97 15.12 37.17
C LYS A 102 30.30 14.81 38.65
N ARG A 103 31.22 13.86 38.94
CA ARG A 103 31.54 13.40 40.32
C ARG A 103 32.72 14.10 41.01
N SER A 104 33.33 15.13 40.42
CA SER A 104 34.36 15.91 41.12
C SER A 104 34.25 17.41 40.83
N GLY A 105 33.75 18.19 41.78
CA GLY A 105 33.78 19.65 41.70
C GLY A 105 32.68 20.31 42.55
N ALA A 106 33.00 21.50 43.08
CA ALA A 106 32.22 22.26 44.06
C ALA A 106 30.72 22.41 43.72
N GLN A 107 29.88 22.52 44.75
CA GLN A 107 28.45 22.79 44.59
C GLN A 107 28.24 24.18 43.98
N VAL A 108 28.00 24.24 42.67
CA VAL A 108 27.54 25.45 41.99
C VAL A 108 26.08 25.69 42.36
N THR A 109 25.80 26.85 42.93
CA THR A 109 24.45 27.32 43.25
C THR A 109 23.83 27.97 42.03
N ALA A 110 22.59 27.59 41.67
CA ALA A 110 21.91 28.23 40.57
C ALA A 110 21.57 29.70 40.86
N SER A 111 21.51 30.50 39.81
CA SER A 111 20.92 31.84 39.86
C SER A 111 19.50 31.78 40.43
N GLU A 112 19.16 32.71 41.32
CA GLU A 112 17.81 32.82 41.89
C GLU A 112 16.76 33.06 40.80
N ALA A 113 17.09 33.89 39.80
CA ALA A 113 16.20 34.17 38.67
C ALA A 113 15.91 32.91 37.85
N ASP A 114 16.94 32.14 37.48
CA ASP A 114 16.77 30.90 36.71
C ASP A 114 15.98 29.87 37.53
N SER A 115 16.25 29.78 38.84
CA SER A 115 15.53 28.87 39.75
C SER A 115 14.02 29.17 39.77
N LEU A 116 13.62 30.44 39.81
CA LEU A 116 12.20 30.84 39.78
C LEU A 116 11.52 30.50 38.45
N VAL A 117 12.24 30.63 37.32
CA VAL A 117 11.74 30.23 36.00
C VAL A 117 11.51 28.72 35.96
N LEU A 118 12.45 27.92 36.48
CA LEU A 118 12.29 26.47 36.54
C LEU A 118 11.11 26.08 37.46
N VAL A 119 10.94 26.71 38.63
CA VAL A 119 9.75 26.48 39.47
C VAL A 119 8.45 26.82 38.73
N THR A 120 8.47 27.86 37.89
CA THR A 120 7.32 28.20 37.04
C THR A 120 7.06 27.09 36.02
N LEU A 121 8.08 26.57 35.34
CA LEU A 121 7.96 25.41 34.46
C LEU A 121 7.35 24.21 35.18
N TYR A 122 7.87 23.87 36.37
CA TYR A 122 7.35 22.78 37.21
C TYR A 122 5.85 22.95 37.50
N ASN A 123 5.43 24.14 37.93
CA ASN A 123 4.04 24.39 38.28
C ASN A 123 3.10 24.39 37.06
N PHE A 124 3.53 24.98 35.94
CA PHE A 124 2.71 25.11 34.74
C PHE A 124 2.60 23.83 33.91
N SER A 125 3.50 22.87 34.12
CA SER A 125 3.51 21.60 33.40
C SER A 125 3.21 20.38 34.27
N SER A 126 2.54 20.59 35.41
CA SER A 126 2.10 19.53 36.33
C SER A 126 3.25 18.70 36.94
N GLY A 127 4.30 19.38 37.42
CA GLY A 127 5.54 18.81 37.93
C GLY A 127 5.43 17.71 38.99
N SER A 128 4.39 17.75 39.82
CA SER A 128 4.13 16.69 40.80
C SER A 128 3.76 15.34 40.17
N SER A 129 3.42 15.33 38.88
CA SER A 129 2.92 14.17 38.13
C SER A 129 3.85 13.72 37.01
N TRP A 130 5.01 14.36 36.83
CA TRP A 130 6.02 13.90 35.89
C TRP A 130 6.53 12.49 36.26
N PHE A 131 7.04 11.76 35.28
CA PHE A 131 7.58 10.42 35.52
C PHE A 131 8.87 10.45 36.35
N ASP A 132 9.73 11.44 36.09
CA ASP A 132 10.92 11.77 36.87
C ASP A 132 10.94 13.26 37.21
N ASN A 133 10.67 13.55 38.48
CA ASN A 133 10.82 14.88 39.07
C ASN A 133 11.88 14.89 40.17
N THR A 134 12.88 14.00 40.08
CA THR A 134 13.92 13.86 41.09
C THR A 134 14.63 15.19 41.37
N GLY A 135 14.72 15.55 42.65
CA GLY A 135 15.38 16.77 43.13
C GLY A 135 14.55 18.04 43.03
N TRP A 136 13.55 18.10 42.14
CA TRP A 136 12.72 19.29 41.94
C TRP A 136 12.04 19.72 43.25
N LEU A 137 12.17 21.00 43.60
CA LEU A 137 11.69 21.62 44.85
C LEU A 137 12.26 21.07 46.18
N GLN A 138 13.08 20.02 46.13
CA GLN A 138 13.60 19.31 47.34
C GLN A 138 15.12 19.37 47.47
N ALA A 139 15.83 19.70 46.39
CA ALA A 139 17.29 19.76 46.33
C ALA A 139 17.77 21.05 45.64
N PRO A 140 19.06 21.40 45.68
CA PRO A 140 19.62 22.45 44.84
C PRO A 140 19.38 22.18 43.35
N VAL A 141 19.13 23.22 42.55
CA VAL A 141 18.83 23.12 41.11
C VAL A 141 19.88 22.32 40.32
N SER A 142 21.15 22.35 40.74
CA SER A 142 22.21 21.55 40.13
C SER A 142 22.03 20.02 40.23
N GLN A 143 21.07 19.57 41.05
CA GLN A 143 20.67 18.18 41.23
C GLN A 143 19.28 17.86 40.67
N TRP A 144 18.59 18.83 40.07
CA TRP A 144 17.28 18.60 39.48
C TRP A 144 17.42 17.75 38.22
N TYR A 145 16.57 16.74 38.10
CA TYR A 145 16.51 15.92 36.89
C TYR A 145 16.32 16.80 35.65
N GLY A 146 17.11 16.54 34.61
CA GLY A 146 17.03 17.27 33.34
C GLY A 146 17.76 18.62 33.31
N ILE A 147 18.36 19.08 34.42
CA ILE A 147 18.96 20.42 34.48
C ILE A 147 20.50 20.37 34.48
N THR A 148 21.11 21.19 33.62
CA THR A 148 22.55 21.48 33.64
C THR A 148 22.81 22.96 33.82
N LEU A 149 23.82 23.26 34.65
CA LEU A 149 24.29 24.62 34.92
C LEU A 149 25.71 24.81 34.38
N ASN A 150 26.04 26.03 33.94
CA ASN A 150 27.43 26.42 33.72
C ASN A 150 28.16 26.72 35.05
N SER A 151 29.45 27.05 34.96
CA SER A 151 30.30 27.38 36.12
C SER A 151 29.82 28.60 36.92
N SER A 152 29.03 29.48 36.30
CA SER A 152 28.42 30.67 36.92
C SER A 152 27.04 30.39 37.53
N GLY A 153 26.55 29.15 37.47
CA GLY A 153 25.24 28.77 38.02
C GLY A 153 24.05 29.17 37.16
N ARG A 154 24.25 29.50 35.88
CA ARG A 154 23.15 29.74 34.93
C ARG A 154 22.74 28.45 34.24
N VAL A 155 21.47 28.30 33.93
CA VAL A 155 20.93 27.09 33.27
C VAL A 155 21.32 27.09 31.80
N THR A 156 21.99 26.01 31.36
CA THR A 156 22.42 25.83 29.96
C THR A 156 21.64 24.74 29.24
N THR A 157 21.09 23.76 29.97
CA THR A 157 20.32 22.67 29.38
C THR A 157 19.10 22.37 30.24
N ILE A 158 17.95 22.24 29.58
CA ILE A 158 16.74 21.65 30.12
C ILE A 158 16.36 20.49 29.21
N ASP A 159 16.45 19.27 29.72
CA ASP A 159 15.96 18.07 29.04
C ASP A 159 14.96 17.35 29.94
N LEU A 160 13.69 17.47 29.56
CA LEU A 160 12.56 16.80 30.19
C LEU A 160 11.76 16.01 29.14
N SER A 161 12.46 15.47 28.14
CA SER A 161 11.88 14.59 27.12
C SER A 161 11.25 13.34 27.75
N ASP A 162 10.16 12.84 27.13
CA ASP A 162 9.48 11.61 27.54
C ASP A 162 9.09 11.57 29.04
N ASN A 163 8.68 12.70 29.63
CA ASN A 163 8.53 12.84 31.09
C ASN A 163 7.08 13.11 31.56
N GLY A 164 6.10 13.03 30.65
CA GLY A 164 4.68 13.20 30.97
C GLY A 164 4.28 14.65 31.35
N LEU A 165 5.04 15.66 30.89
CA LEU A 165 4.71 17.06 31.10
C LEU A 165 3.37 17.39 30.45
N SER A 166 2.47 18.08 31.15
CA SER A 166 1.17 18.49 30.60
C SER A 166 0.78 19.87 31.06
N GLY A 167 0.16 20.67 30.20
CA GLY A 167 -0.12 22.08 30.48
C GLY A 167 0.39 22.97 29.35
N LEU A 168 1.00 24.11 29.67
CA LEU A 168 1.50 25.07 28.68
C LEU A 168 3.00 25.35 28.87
N LEU A 169 3.69 25.76 27.80
CA LEU A 169 5.04 26.33 27.92
C LEU A 169 4.95 27.75 28.50
N PRO A 170 5.53 28.02 29.69
CA PRO A 170 5.37 29.31 30.34
C PRO A 170 6.29 30.37 29.71
N THR A 171 5.76 31.58 29.54
CA THR A 171 6.49 32.71 28.93
C THR A 171 7.84 33.06 29.61
N PRO A 172 8.05 32.90 30.94
CA PRO A 172 9.33 33.19 31.57
C PRO A 172 10.48 32.28 31.14
N LEU A 173 10.23 31.16 30.44
CA LEU A 173 11.33 30.36 29.87
C LEU A 173 12.27 31.19 29.00
N GLY A 174 11.73 32.20 28.31
CA GLY A 174 12.49 33.12 27.48
C GLY A 174 13.47 34.04 28.23
N THR A 175 13.57 33.97 29.56
CA THR A 175 14.53 34.76 30.35
C THR A 175 15.76 33.98 30.80
N LEU A 176 15.89 32.71 30.40
CA LEU A 176 17.07 31.88 30.66
C LEU A 176 18.18 32.20 29.64
N GLU A 177 18.81 33.36 29.77
CA GLU A 177 19.71 33.94 28.75
C GLU A 177 20.91 33.06 28.34
N GLU A 178 21.31 32.10 29.18
CA GLU A 178 22.44 31.18 28.92
C GLU A 178 21.97 29.79 28.43
N LEU A 179 20.67 29.62 28.15
CA LEU A 179 20.12 28.33 27.73
C LEU A 179 20.55 27.99 26.31
N GLU A 180 21.26 26.88 26.15
CA GLU A 180 21.78 26.36 24.88
C GLU A 180 20.92 25.23 24.31
N GLU A 181 20.28 24.42 25.17
CA GLU A 181 19.43 23.30 24.77
C GLU A 181 18.13 23.26 25.58
N LEU A 182 17.00 23.22 24.88
CA LEU A 182 15.66 23.02 25.44
C LEU A 182 14.98 21.84 24.75
N ASP A 183 14.95 20.68 25.42
CA ASP A 183 14.24 19.49 24.98
C ASP A 183 13.06 19.18 25.90
N LEU A 184 11.85 19.37 25.36
CA LEU A 184 10.59 19.02 26.01
C LEU A 184 9.78 18.04 25.14
N SER A 185 10.45 17.30 24.27
CA SER A 185 9.77 16.42 23.31
C SER A 185 9.03 15.25 23.94
N ASN A 186 8.07 14.71 23.19
CA ASN A 186 7.34 13.49 23.57
C ASN A 186 6.60 13.64 24.92
N ASN A 187 5.87 14.74 25.06
CA ASN A 187 5.09 15.09 26.25
C ASN A 187 3.64 15.43 25.85
N ASP A 188 2.85 15.89 26.82
CA ASP A 188 1.45 16.32 26.65
C ASP A 188 1.30 17.85 26.75
N LEU A 189 2.35 18.63 26.43
CA LEU A 189 2.28 20.09 26.43
C LEU A 189 1.32 20.57 25.33
N SER A 190 0.56 21.61 25.62
CA SER A 190 -0.52 22.14 24.78
C SER A 190 -0.43 23.67 24.66
N PHE A 191 -1.35 24.27 23.89
CA PHE A 191 -1.38 25.70 23.57
C PHE A 191 -0.22 26.15 22.67
N SER A 192 -0.07 27.47 22.49
CA SER A 192 0.89 28.07 21.57
C SER A 192 2.31 28.09 22.08
N ILE A 193 3.25 28.01 21.16
CA ILE A 193 4.67 28.29 21.40
C ILE A 193 4.80 29.77 21.80
N PRO A 194 5.37 30.11 22.97
CA PRO A 194 5.54 31.50 23.36
C PRO A 194 6.58 32.23 22.49
N ALA A 195 6.22 33.38 21.93
CA ALA A 195 7.17 34.25 21.22
C ALA A 195 8.36 34.70 22.10
N SER A 196 8.22 34.66 23.43
CA SER A 196 9.31 34.98 24.35
C SER A 196 10.52 34.03 24.25
N LEU A 197 10.35 32.82 23.69
CA LEU A 197 11.49 31.92 23.44
C LEU A 197 12.52 32.51 22.48
N ALA A 198 12.11 33.43 21.59
CA ALA A 198 13.01 34.14 20.69
C ALA A 198 14.10 34.97 21.41
N LYS A 199 13.90 35.28 22.70
CA LYS A 199 14.87 36.01 23.52
C LYS A 199 16.09 35.17 23.94
N LEU A 200 16.04 33.85 23.75
CA LEU A 200 17.12 32.92 24.06
C LEU A 200 18.17 32.96 22.95
N THR A 201 18.98 34.02 22.93
CA THR A 201 19.88 34.32 21.81
C THR A 201 21.05 33.35 21.64
N VAL A 202 21.35 32.52 22.66
CA VAL A 202 22.39 31.49 22.64
C VAL A 202 21.84 30.07 22.45
N LEU A 203 20.51 29.91 22.35
CA LEU A 203 19.88 28.59 22.19
C LEU A 203 20.26 27.99 20.84
N ARG A 204 20.77 26.75 20.87
CA ARG A 204 21.19 25.97 19.71
C ARG A 204 20.17 24.92 19.31
N GLU A 205 19.52 24.27 20.28
CA GLU A 205 18.51 23.24 20.02
C GLU A 205 17.20 23.58 20.72
N LEU A 206 16.13 23.79 19.93
CA LEU A 206 14.75 23.88 20.40
C LEU A 206 13.97 22.65 19.93
N ILE A 207 13.67 21.75 20.86
CA ILE A 207 13.10 20.44 20.57
C ILE A 207 11.76 20.30 21.32
N LEU A 208 10.66 20.44 20.58
CA LEU A 208 9.29 20.44 21.11
C LEU A 208 8.36 19.40 20.42
N TRP A 209 8.92 18.53 19.59
CA TRP A 209 8.15 17.57 18.80
C TRP A 209 7.39 16.56 19.69
N GLY A 210 6.33 15.95 19.15
CA GLY A 210 5.56 14.93 19.87
C GLY A 210 4.80 15.50 21.07
N ASN A 211 4.15 16.65 20.90
CA ASN A 211 3.32 17.32 21.90
C ASN A 211 1.92 17.61 21.31
N LYS A 212 1.12 18.42 22.02
CA LYS A 212 -0.20 18.93 21.60
C LYS A 212 -0.16 20.44 21.37
N LEU A 213 0.99 21.00 20.98
CA LEU A 213 1.15 22.43 20.74
C LEU A 213 0.30 22.87 19.54
N SER A 214 -0.33 24.04 19.64
CA SER A 214 -1.33 24.51 18.68
C SER A 214 -1.17 26.00 18.37
N GLY A 215 -1.78 26.48 17.28
CA GLY A 215 -1.64 27.87 16.85
C GLY A 215 -0.41 28.07 15.95
N ALA A 216 -0.13 29.33 15.61
CA ALA A 216 0.95 29.66 14.68
C ALA A 216 2.35 29.49 15.28
N ILE A 217 3.32 29.16 14.42
CA ILE A 217 4.74 29.30 14.75
C ILE A 217 5.02 30.82 14.89
N PRO A 218 5.55 31.29 16.03
CA PRO A 218 5.83 32.70 16.20
C PRO A 218 6.92 33.18 15.22
N PRO A 219 6.69 34.25 14.43
CA PRO A 219 7.71 34.81 13.55
C PRO A 219 8.96 35.28 14.30
N GLU A 220 8.82 35.63 15.58
CA GLU A 220 9.94 36.05 16.42
C GLU A 220 11.03 34.97 16.56
N LEU A 221 10.69 33.68 16.38
CA LEU A 221 11.70 32.61 16.39
C LEU A 221 12.78 32.81 15.30
N GLY A 222 12.48 33.55 14.23
CA GLY A 222 13.44 34.00 13.23
C GLY A 222 14.60 34.84 13.78
N GLN A 223 14.46 35.39 14.98
CA GLN A 223 15.44 36.28 15.62
C GLN A 223 16.47 35.55 16.49
N MET A 224 16.55 34.21 16.42
CA MET A 224 17.42 33.40 17.27
C MET A 224 18.75 33.08 16.56
N PRO A 225 19.82 33.88 16.74
CA PRO A 225 21.00 33.83 15.88
C PRO A 225 21.85 32.56 16.03
N ALA A 226 21.73 31.84 17.15
CA ALA A 226 22.51 30.64 17.45
C ALA A 226 21.76 29.32 17.17
N LEU A 227 20.49 29.38 16.73
CA LEU A 227 19.64 28.19 16.62
C LEU A 227 20.07 27.30 15.45
N GLU A 228 20.58 26.11 15.78
CA GLU A 228 21.03 25.11 14.80
C GLU A 228 19.92 24.08 14.48
N LYS A 229 19.03 23.82 15.43
CA LYS A 229 17.95 22.82 15.29
C LYS A 229 16.63 23.36 15.82
N LEU A 230 15.62 23.36 14.95
CA LEU A 230 14.23 23.63 15.30
C LEU A 230 13.39 22.38 14.98
N SER A 231 12.91 21.70 16.02
CA SER A 231 12.13 20.48 15.89
C SER A 231 10.74 20.63 16.50
N LEU A 232 9.73 20.77 15.65
CA LEU A 232 8.32 21.01 16.01
C LEU A 232 7.37 19.93 15.48
N PHE A 233 7.89 18.85 14.88
CA PHE A 233 7.09 17.82 14.22
C PHE A 233 6.12 17.10 15.17
N LEU A 234 5.07 16.47 14.65
CA LEU A 234 4.03 15.79 15.44
C LEU A 234 3.43 16.69 16.53
N ASN A 235 2.85 17.81 16.11
CA ASN A 235 2.07 18.72 16.95
C ASN A 235 0.74 19.08 16.24
N GLN A 236 0.05 20.12 16.70
CA GLN A 236 -1.20 20.63 16.15
C GLN A 236 -1.03 22.09 15.68
N LEU A 237 0.18 22.48 15.25
CA LEU A 237 0.48 23.84 14.81
C LEU A 237 -0.26 24.18 13.52
N THR A 238 -0.74 25.41 13.40
CA THR A 238 -1.58 25.91 12.29
C THR A 238 -0.97 27.16 11.66
N GLY A 239 -1.53 27.65 10.56
CA GLY A 239 -1.05 28.87 9.90
C GLY A 239 0.22 28.65 9.06
N PRO A 240 0.79 29.70 8.47
CA PRO A 240 1.94 29.58 7.59
C PRO A 240 3.26 29.33 8.33
N ILE A 241 4.24 28.82 7.60
CA ILE A 241 5.64 28.92 8.02
C ILE A 241 6.02 30.40 7.95
N PRO A 242 6.50 31.02 9.05
CA PRO A 242 6.96 32.41 9.01
C PRO A 242 8.20 32.53 8.10
N GLN A 243 8.17 33.50 7.17
CA GLN A 243 9.32 33.80 6.30
C GLN A 243 10.57 34.18 7.12
N GLU A 244 10.38 34.74 8.32
CA GLU A 244 11.42 35.15 9.26
C GLU A 244 12.28 33.97 9.72
N LEU A 245 11.80 32.72 9.62
CA LEU A 245 12.67 31.55 9.86
C LEU A 245 13.84 31.48 8.88
N GLY A 246 13.70 32.09 7.69
CA GLY A 246 14.78 32.27 6.72
C GLY A 246 15.96 33.11 7.21
N ASP A 247 15.77 33.93 8.26
CA ASP A 247 16.82 34.79 8.80
C ASP A 247 17.78 34.04 9.76
N ILE A 248 17.44 32.81 10.14
CA ILE A 248 18.24 31.98 11.06
C ILE A 248 19.41 31.32 10.31
N SER A 249 20.44 32.12 9.98
CA SER A 249 21.61 31.65 9.21
C SER A 249 22.39 30.47 9.82
N SER A 250 22.22 30.19 11.12
CA SER A 250 22.85 29.07 11.83
C SER A 250 22.09 27.75 11.73
N LEU A 251 20.84 27.77 11.24
CA LEU A 251 19.96 26.61 11.23
C LEU A 251 20.47 25.54 10.25
N LYS A 252 20.47 24.28 10.72
CA LYS A 252 20.89 23.09 9.97
C LYS A 252 19.75 22.08 9.82
N TRP A 253 18.87 22.00 10.80
CA TRP A 253 17.75 21.06 10.82
C TRP A 253 16.44 21.77 11.14
N LEU A 254 15.51 21.73 10.18
CA LEU A 254 14.16 22.29 10.33
C LEU A 254 13.12 21.19 10.15
N TYR A 255 12.50 20.76 11.25
CA TYR A 255 11.49 19.70 11.24
C TYR A 255 10.13 20.25 11.65
N LEU A 256 9.22 20.38 10.68
CA LEU A 256 7.86 20.90 10.82
C LEU A 256 6.80 19.88 10.40
N ASP A 257 7.21 18.64 10.10
CA ASP A 257 6.36 17.58 9.57
C ASP A 257 5.24 17.14 10.54
N PHE A 258 4.15 16.61 10.00
CA PHE A 258 2.98 16.12 10.74
C PHE A 258 2.39 17.18 11.70
N ASN A 259 2.01 18.33 11.14
CA ASN A 259 1.28 19.41 11.79
C ASN A 259 0.01 19.74 10.96
N GLN A 260 -0.58 20.91 11.19
CA GLN A 260 -1.71 21.46 10.43
C GLN A 260 -1.32 22.80 9.78
N LEU A 261 -0.04 22.96 9.44
CA LEU A 261 0.48 24.18 8.80
C LEU A 261 -0.10 24.33 7.40
N GLU A 262 -0.33 25.55 6.96
CA GLU A 262 -1.03 25.86 5.71
C GLU A 262 -0.37 27.04 4.95
N GLY A 263 -0.94 27.45 3.82
CA GLY A 263 -0.34 28.48 2.96
C GLY A 263 0.73 27.90 2.04
N THR A 264 1.66 28.73 1.58
CA THR A 264 2.79 28.32 0.73
C THR A 264 4.05 28.08 1.57
N ILE A 265 4.96 27.25 1.07
CA ILE A 265 6.32 27.17 1.64
C ILE A 265 7.03 28.49 1.28
N PRO A 266 7.62 29.24 2.23
CA PRO A 266 8.32 30.50 1.94
C PRO A 266 9.62 30.24 1.17
N GLY A 267 9.85 30.98 0.09
CA GLY A 267 11.12 30.93 -0.65
C GLY A 267 12.30 31.47 0.18
N GLU A 268 12.01 32.33 1.16
CA GLU A 268 12.97 32.93 2.09
C GLU A 268 13.73 31.89 2.92
N LEU A 269 13.19 30.68 3.10
CA LEU A 269 13.92 29.60 3.75
C LEU A 269 15.25 29.32 3.04
N ALA A 270 15.35 29.55 1.72
CA ALA A 270 16.58 29.41 0.94
C ALA A 270 17.75 30.26 1.44
N ASN A 271 17.48 31.33 2.21
CA ASN A 271 18.52 32.16 2.82
C ASN A 271 19.34 31.41 3.87
N ILE A 272 18.83 30.29 4.39
CA ILE A 272 19.51 29.40 5.33
C ILE A 272 20.53 28.53 4.59
N THR A 273 21.60 29.14 4.09
CA THR A 273 22.58 28.44 3.23
C THR A 273 23.25 27.22 3.88
N GLY A 274 23.23 27.10 5.21
CA GLY A 274 23.73 25.95 5.97
C GLY A 274 22.70 24.85 6.23
N LEU A 275 21.47 24.96 5.72
CA LEU A 275 20.41 23.99 5.98
C LEU A 275 20.74 22.63 5.34
N MET A 276 20.67 21.57 6.14
CA MET A 276 20.98 20.20 5.73
C MET A 276 19.70 19.38 5.54
N GLU A 277 18.69 19.60 6.38
CA GLU A 277 17.43 18.87 6.32
C GLU A 277 16.24 19.81 6.50
N LEU A 278 15.29 19.73 5.55
CA LEU A 278 14.02 20.44 5.57
C LEU A 278 12.87 19.45 5.47
N PHE A 279 12.19 19.20 6.59
CA PHE A 279 11.03 18.30 6.64
C PHE A 279 9.76 19.08 6.91
N VAL A 280 8.85 19.06 5.94
CA VAL A 280 7.55 19.74 5.98
C VAL A 280 6.39 18.80 5.59
N ASP A 281 6.67 17.48 5.54
CA ASP A 281 5.71 16.43 5.20
C ASP A 281 4.42 16.48 6.04
N GLY A 282 3.30 16.03 5.47
CA GLY A 282 2.10 15.76 6.25
C GLY A 282 1.48 17.02 6.88
N ASN A 283 1.42 18.10 6.10
CA ASN A 283 0.79 19.36 6.43
C ASN A 283 -0.31 19.70 5.40
N ASN A 284 -0.72 20.96 5.34
CA ASN A 284 -1.74 21.48 4.44
C ASN A 284 -1.16 22.53 3.47
N PHE A 285 0.11 22.42 3.10
CA PHE A 285 0.76 23.38 2.20
C PHE A 285 0.18 23.32 0.79
N THR A 286 0.05 24.48 0.15
CA THR A 286 -0.53 24.71 -1.18
C THR A 286 0.44 25.49 -2.05
N GLY A 287 0.13 25.64 -3.34
CA GLY A 287 1.00 26.35 -4.29
C GLY A 287 2.14 25.46 -4.80
N GLU A 288 3.09 26.05 -5.50
CA GLU A 288 4.25 25.34 -6.06
C GLU A 288 5.38 25.21 -5.03
N LEU A 289 6.30 24.27 -5.27
CA LEU A 289 7.57 24.23 -4.54
C LEU A 289 8.41 25.46 -4.95
N PRO A 290 8.81 26.34 -4.02
CA PRO A 290 9.56 27.54 -4.38
C PRO A 290 10.90 27.17 -5.04
N LEU A 291 11.19 27.77 -6.20
CA LEU A 291 12.43 27.54 -6.94
C LEU A 291 13.65 28.01 -6.14
N GLU A 292 13.47 28.96 -5.22
CA GLU A 292 14.52 29.42 -4.32
C GLU A 292 15.10 28.26 -3.49
N LEU A 293 14.29 27.26 -3.12
CA LEU A 293 14.75 26.11 -2.35
C LEU A 293 15.71 25.20 -3.14
N THR A 294 15.76 25.31 -4.46
CA THR A 294 16.72 24.53 -5.27
C THR A 294 18.12 25.16 -5.27
N THR A 295 18.32 26.28 -4.57
CA THR A 295 19.60 27.00 -4.50
C THR A 295 20.45 26.62 -3.29
N TYR A 296 19.97 25.76 -2.40
CA TYR A 296 20.74 25.36 -1.21
C TYR A 296 22.05 24.65 -1.61
N PRO A 297 23.20 25.08 -1.07
CA PRO A 297 24.47 24.40 -1.31
C PRO A 297 24.65 23.14 -0.46
N SER A 298 23.94 23.02 0.67
CA SER A 298 24.19 21.99 1.70
C SER A 298 23.01 21.07 2.00
N LEU A 299 21.87 21.22 1.30
CA LEU A 299 20.67 20.45 1.60
C LEU A 299 20.83 18.99 1.16
N ILE A 300 20.74 18.08 2.12
CA ILE A 300 20.85 16.63 1.94
C ILE A 300 19.47 16.01 1.75
N SER A 301 18.46 16.48 2.50
CA SER A 301 17.12 15.91 2.49
C SER A 301 16.05 16.98 2.39
N LEU A 302 15.19 16.85 1.37
CA LEU A 302 14.00 17.67 1.17
C LEU A 302 12.76 16.78 1.18
N PHE A 303 12.00 16.85 2.27
CA PHE A 303 10.77 16.08 2.45
C PHE A 303 9.58 17.04 2.53
N ALA A 304 8.80 17.08 1.45
CA ALA A 304 7.60 17.91 1.31
C ALA A 304 6.37 17.11 0.83
N GLY A 305 6.35 15.80 1.06
CA GLY A 305 5.26 14.89 0.75
C GLY A 305 4.01 15.10 1.60
N PHE A 306 2.91 14.44 1.21
CA PHE A 306 1.61 14.45 1.89
C PHE A 306 1.09 15.87 2.19
N ASN A 307 1.13 16.74 1.19
CA ASN A 307 0.62 18.12 1.23
C ASN A 307 -0.40 18.33 0.08
N GLN A 308 -0.67 19.58 -0.29
CA GLN A 308 -1.48 19.95 -1.45
C GLN A 308 -0.66 20.75 -2.48
N LEU A 309 0.65 20.48 -2.58
CA LEU A 309 1.53 21.18 -3.51
C LEU A 309 1.16 20.86 -4.97
N THR A 310 1.27 21.85 -5.83
CA THR A 310 0.87 21.82 -7.25
C THR A 310 2.03 22.19 -8.16
N GLY A 311 1.79 22.25 -9.48
CA GLY A 311 2.79 22.63 -10.47
C GLY A 311 3.56 21.43 -11.01
N SER A 312 4.65 21.67 -11.71
CA SER A 312 5.61 20.65 -12.16
C SER A 312 6.73 20.45 -11.14
N ILE A 313 7.39 19.31 -11.17
CA ILE A 313 8.62 19.09 -10.40
C ILE A 313 9.72 20.01 -10.99
N PRO A 314 10.37 20.88 -10.19
CA PRO A 314 11.43 21.75 -10.69
C PRO A 314 12.64 20.96 -11.22
N ILE A 315 13.12 21.30 -12.41
CA ILE A 315 14.30 20.67 -13.01
C ILE A 315 15.57 20.97 -12.21
N GLU A 316 15.60 22.11 -11.52
CA GLU A 316 16.72 22.61 -10.74
C GLU A 316 17.05 21.72 -9.53
N LEU A 317 16.10 20.90 -9.06
CA LEU A 317 16.35 19.88 -8.02
C LEU A 317 17.49 18.92 -8.42
N ALA A 318 17.64 18.65 -9.71
CA ALA A 318 18.71 17.81 -10.24
C ALA A 318 20.11 18.43 -10.09
N SER A 319 20.18 19.76 -10.03
CA SER A 319 21.46 20.50 -9.97
C SER A 319 21.95 20.70 -8.54
N MET A 320 21.18 20.28 -7.53
CA MET A 320 21.55 20.44 -6.14
C MET A 320 22.75 19.54 -5.80
N PRO A 321 23.88 20.11 -5.34
CA PRO A 321 25.14 19.37 -5.24
C PRO A 321 25.17 18.31 -4.14
N THR A 322 24.31 18.46 -3.13
CA THR A 322 24.33 17.65 -1.91
C THR A 322 23.02 16.88 -1.69
N LEU A 323 22.00 17.08 -2.52
CA LEU A 323 20.68 16.47 -2.35
C LEU A 323 20.76 14.95 -2.57
N GLN A 324 20.34 14.20 -1.57
CA GLN A 324 20.34 12.73 -1.57
C GLN A 324 18.94 12.15 -1.44
N ASN A 325 18.10 12.74 -0.58
CA ASN A 325 16.76 12.24 -0.31
C ASN A 325 15.72 13.28 -0.71
N LEU A 326 14.89 12.94 -1.70
CA LEU A 326 13.80 13.76 -2.19
C LEU A 326 12.48 13.03 -1.99
N SER A 327 11.57 13.60 -1.20
CA SER A 327 10.17 13.15 -1.14
C SER A 327 9.23 14.30 -1.47
N LEU A 328 8.44 14.10 -2.53
CA LEU A 328 7.36 14.96 -2.99
C LEU A 328 6.04 14.18 -3.11
N GLU A 329 5.97 12.99 -2.54
CA GLU A 329 4.86 12.06 -2.70
C GLU A 329 3.54 12.60 -2.10
N GLY A 330 2.39 12.07 -2.51
CA GLY A 330 1.10 12.41 -1.90
C GLY A 330 0.72 13.88 -2.05
N ASN A 331 1.04 14.48 -3.20
CA ASN A 331 0.74 15.87 -3.54
C ASN A 331 -0.15 15.95 -4.80
N GLN A 332 -0.16 17.09 -5.48
CA GLN A 332 -0.90 17.32 -6.72
C GLN A 332 0.04 17.75 -7.86
N TYR A 333 1.30 17.30 -7.87
CA TYR A 333 2.23 17.58 -8.96
C TYR A 333 1.71 17.00 -10.28
N THR A 334 1.89 17.77 -11.35
CA THR A 334 1.45 17.47 -12.72
C THR A 334 2.62 17.58 -13.70
N GLY A 335 2.41 17.19 -14.95
CA GLY A 335 3.45 17.21 -15.98
C GLY A 335 4.36 15.98 -15.88
N GLU A 336 5.44 16.00 -16.64
CA GLU A 336 6.37 14.87 -16.73
C GLU A 336 7.37 14.86 -15.59
N ILE A 337 7.94 13.68 -15.30
CA ILE A 337 9.13 13.57 -14.45
C ILE A 337 10.30 14.21 -15.22
N PRO A 338 10.96 15.26 -14.71
CA PRO A 338 12.08 15.86 -15.43
C PRO A 338 13.21 14.88 -15.67
N SER A 339 13.64 14.75 -16.93
CA SER A 339 14.77 13.88 -17.30
C SER A 339 16.07 14.30 -16.62
N GLU A 340 16.20 15.59 -16.28
CA GLU A 340 17.32 16.17 -15.56
C GLU A 340 17.53 15.50 -14.20
N LEU A 341 16.48 15.01 -13.53
CA LEU A 341 16.62 14.29 -12.25
C LEU A 341 17.54 13.07 -12.35
N THR A 342 17.66 12.45 -13.53
CA THR A 342 18.58 11.34 -13.79
C THR A 342 20.06 11.73 -13.72
N GLN A 343 20.36 13.04 -13.75
CA GLN A 343 21.70 13.61 -13.66
C GLN A 343 22.05 14.11 -12.25
N GLY A 344 21.15 13.93 -11.27
CA GLY A 344 21.37 14.34 -9.88
C GLY A 344 22.56 13.59 -9.26
N PRO A 345 23.67 14.26 -8.93
CA PRO A 345 24.94 13.58 -8.62
C PRO A 345 24.93 12.84 -7.28
N GLY A 346 24.06 13.22 -6.35
CA GLY A 346 23.94 12.63 -5.01
C GLY A 346 22.64 11.88 -4.75
N LEU A 347 21.67 11.92 -5.67
CA LEU A 347 20.33 11.39 -5.41
C LEU A 347 20.38 9.88 -5.14
N THR A 348 19.89 9.52 -3.97
CA THR A 348 19.91 8.17 -3.40
C THR A 348 18.50 7.61 -3.24
N LYS A 349 17.54 8.46 -2.86
CA LYS A 349 16.14 8.08 -2.66
C LYS A 349 15.23 9.13 -3.28
N ILE A 350 14.34 8.67 -4.15
CA ILE A 350 13.36 9.51 -4.85
C ILE A 350 11.96 8.92 -4.60
N TYR A 351 11.12 9.70 -3.92
CA TYR A 351 9.72 9.37 -3.65
C TYR A 351 8.80 10.40 -4.31
N LEU A 352 8.13 10.00 -5.39
CA LEU A 352 7.19 10.81 -6.16
C LEU A 352 5.78 10.19 -6.22
N ALA A 353 5.54 9.16 -5.41
CA ALA A 353 4.30 8.40 -5.41
C ALA A 353 3.06 9.28 -5.15
N ASN A 354 1.88 8.82 -5.57
CA ASN A 354 0.58 9.44 -5.31
C ASN A 354 0.52 10.92 -5.73
N ASN A 355 0.86 11.20 -6.98
CA ASN A 355 0.74 12.51 -7.63
C ASN A 355 -0.10 12.38 -8.91
N ARG A 356 -0.07 13.37 -9.79
CA ARG A 356 -0.72 13.36 -11.12
C ARG A 356 0.32 13.49 -12.23
N LEU A 357 1.49 12.87 -12.04
CA LEU A 357 2.59 12.92 -13.01
C LEU A 357 2.21 12.11 -14.25
N THR A 358 2.50 12.65 -15.42
CA THR A 358 2.16 12.09 -16.74
C THR A 358 3.42 11.78 -17.54
N GLY A 359 3.27 11.25 -18.75
CA GLY A 359 4.40 10.99 -19.66
C GLY A 359 5.14 9.71 -19.32
N GLU A 360 6.27 9.49 -19.98
CA GLU A 360 7.09 8.28 -19.79
C GLU A 360 8.05 8.44 -18.60
N ILE A 361 8.50 7.32 -18.03
CA ILE A 361 9.58 7.33 -17.04
C ILE A 361 10.89 7.63 -17.79
N PRO A 362 11.62 8.71 -17.43
CA PRO A 362 12.87 9.05 -18.11
C PRO A 362 13.92 7.95 -18.09
N GLU A 363 14.58 7.74 -19.24
CA GLU A 363 15.83 6.97 -19.30
C GLU A 363 16.94 7.71 -18.54
N GLY A 364 17.73 6.98 -17.76
CA GLY A 364 18.88 7.50 -17.02
C GLY A 364 18.91 7.10 -15.54
N PHE A 365 17.76 6.77 -14.94
CA PHE A 365 17.70 6.28 -13.54
C PHE A 365 18.54 5.02 -13.33
N GLY A 366 18.68 4.19 -14.35
CA GLY A 366 19.54 3.02 -14.34
C GLY A 366 21.04 3.33 -14.28
N SER A 367 21.45 4.55 -14.65
CA SER A 367 22.85 4.99 -14.60
C SER A 367 23.23 5.68 -13.29
N MET A 368 22.25 5.96 -12.42
CA MET A 368 22.49 6.65 -11.16
C MET A 368 23.15 5.72 -10.15
N PHE A 369 24.44 5.92 -9.91
CA PHE A 369 25.24 5.01 -9.09
C PHE A 369 24.74 4.89 -7.64
N PHE A 370 24.29 5.99 -7.03
CA PHE A 370 23.84 6.01 -5.63
C PHE A 370 22.35 5.72 -5.45
N LEU A 371 21.56 5.58 -6.53
CA LEU A 371 20.13 5.41 -6.42
C LEU A 371 19.80 4.03 -5.81
N THR A 372 19.13 4.06 -4.66
CA THR A 372 18.71 2.87 -3.91
C THR A 372 17.20 2.69 -3.87
N THR A 373 16.44 3.78 -4.06
CA THR A 373 14.98 3.78 -3.98
C THR A 373 14.40 4.70 -5.04
N LEU A 374 13.52 4.14 -5.87
CA LEU A 374 12.69 4.87 -6.81
C LEU A 374 11.23 4.45 -6.60
N ASP A 375 10.42 5.37 -6.07
CA ASP A 375 9.00 5.16 -5.83
C ASP A 375 8.17 6.15 -6.64
N LEU A 376 7.47 5.63 -7.64
CA LEU A 376 6.62 6.35 -8.59
C LEU A 376 5.16 5.89 -8.54
N GLU A 377 4.77 5.14 -7.50
CA GLU A 377 3.44 4.54 -7.39
C GLU A 377 2.31 5.57 -7.57
N GLY A 378 1.17 5.19 -8.15
CA GLY A 378 -0.05 5.99 -8.04
C GLY A 378 0.04 7.32 -8.79
N ASN A 379 0.52 7.27 -10.04
CA ASN A 379 0.59 8.40 -10.96
C ASN A 379 -0.15 8.06 -12.27
N GLU A 380 -0.02 8.92 -13.28
CA GLU A 380 -0.59 8.76 -14.62
C GLU A 380 0.51 8.47 -15.66
N LEU A 381 1.59 7.80 -15.25
CA LEU A 381 2.75 7.52 -16.10
C LEU A 381 2.39 6.48 -17.17
N THR A 382 2.89 6.71 -18.39
CA THR A 382 2.63 5.89 -19.59
C THR A 382 3.93 5.31 -20.14
N GLY A 383 3.85 4.57 -21.26
CA GLY A 383 5.01 3.95 -21.90
C GLY A 383 5.51 2.71 -21.15
N SER A 384 6.65 2.18 -21.57
CA SER A 384 7.29 1.02 -20.95
C SER A 384 8.34 1.43 -19.91
N PRO A 385 8.56 0.66 -18.84
CA PRO A 385 9.70 0.88 -17.94
C PRO A 385 11.02 0.91 -18.74
N PRO A 386 11.86 1.94 -18.56
CA PRO A 386 13.02 2.14 -19.42
C PRO A 386 14.05 1.03 -19.19
N PRO A 387 14.65 0.47 -20.27
CA PRO A 387 15.53 -0.70 -20.16
C PRO A 387 16.80 -0.47 -19.33
N ASP A 388 17.25 0.78 -19.21
CA ASP A 388 18.46 1.13 -18.49
C ASP A 388 18.35 0.83 -16.99
N LEU A 389 17.13 0.79 -16.41
CA LEU A 389 16.89 0.38 -15.01
C LEU A 389 17.60 -0.93 -14.65
N GLY A 390 17.72 -1.86 -15.60
CA GLY A 390 18.47 -3.11 -15.46
C GLY A 390 19.95 -2.97 -15.15
N SER A 391 20.53 -1.80 -15.42
CA SER A 391 21.94 -1.47 -15.22
C SER A 391 22.22 -0.80 -13.87
N SER A 392 21.18 -0.54 -13.05
CA SER A 392 21.38 0.14 -11.77
C SER A 392 22.21 -0.73 -10.81
N PRO A 393 23.32 -0.21 -10.26
CA PRO A 393 24.21 -1.02 -9.43
C PRO A 393 23.68 -1.26 -8.01
N HIS A 394 22.82 -0.37 -7.52
CA HIS A 394 22.44 -0.29 -6.09
C HIS A 394 20.93 -0.09 -5.85
N LEU A 395 20.09 -0.19 -6.89
CA LEU A 395 18.65 -0.08 -6.71
C LEU A 395 18.13 -1.27 -5.89
N HIS A 396 17.54 -0.97 -4.74
CA HIS A 396 16.99 -1.94 -3.80
C HIS A 396 15.45 -1.95 -3.81
N LEU A 397 14.82 -0.79 -4.01
CA LEU A 397 13.36 -0.67 -4.10
C LEU A 397 12.98 0.02 -5.40
N LEU A 398 12.17 -0.67 -6.21
CA LEU A 398 11.51 -0.12 -7.39
C LEU A 398 10.00 -0.29 -7.25
N ASN A 399 9.27 0.82 -7.13
CA ASN A 399 7.82 0.82 -7.08
C ASN A 399 7.25 1.67 -8.23
N LEU A 400 6.62 0.99 -9.18
CA LEU A 400 5.95 1.56 -10.35
C LEU A 400 4.44 1.28 -10.35
N SER A 401 3.90 0.84 -9.21
CA SER A 401 2.53 0.36 -9.12
C SER A 401 1.50 1.44 -9.43
N ASN A 402 0.30 1.05 -9.83
CA ASN A 402 -0.87 1.91 -10.02
C ASN A 402 -0.58 3.09 -10.96
N ASN A 403 -0.09 2.77 -12.17
CA ASN A 403 0.15 3.71 -13.26
C ASN A 403 -0.56 3.23 -14.54
N GLN A 404 -0.25 3.82 -15.69
CA GLN A 404 -0.76 3.44 -17.01
C GLN A 404 0.38 2.83 -17.87
N LEU A 405 1.35 2.17 -17.24
CA LEU A 405 2.51 1.61 -17.93
C LEU A 405 2.10 0.42 -18.81
N THR A 406 2.72 0.30 -19.97
CA THR A 406 2.44 -0.72 -21.00
C THR A 406 3.73 -1.39 -21.48
N GLY A 407 3.62 -2.36 -22.37
CA GLY A 407 4.79 -3.00 -22.98
C GLY A 407 5.45 -4.02 -22.05
N GLU A 408 6.65 -4.46 -22.43
CA GLU A 408 7.39 -5.50 -21.71
C GLU A 408 8.34 -4.89 -20.67
N VAL A 409 8.53 -5.62 -19.57
CA VAL A 409 9.56 -5.30 -18.58
C VAL A 409 10.86 -5.93 -19.05
N ALA A 410 11.84 -5.08 -19.36
CA ALA A 410 13.20 -5.50 -19.67
C ALA A 410 13.90 -6.08 -18.43
N ARG A 411 15.15 -6.56 -18.60
CA ARG A 411 15.96 -7.07 -17.50
C ARG A 411 16.06 -6.03 -16.37
N LEU A 412 15.86 -6.46 -15.12
CA LEU A 412 16.00 -5.64 -13.91
C LEU A 412 17.28 -5.98 -13.13
N PRO A 413 17.77 -5.09 -12.25
CA PRO A 413 19.04 -5.29 -11.57
C PRO A 413 18.90 -6.30 -10.43
N GLY A 414 19.91 -7.17 -10.28
CA GLY A 414 19.89 -8.22 -9.26
C GLY A 414 20.00 -7.73 -7.82
N SER A 415 20.26 -6.44 -7.62
CA SER A 415 20.31 -5.77 -6.32
C SER A 415 18.94 -5.49 -5.69
N LEU A 416 17.85 -5.65 -6.45
CA LEU A 416 16.49 -5.39 -5.96
C LEU A 416 16.14 -6.31 -4.79
N ASP A 417 15.68 -5.68 -3.72
CA ASP A 417 15.09 -6.30 -2.53
C ASP A 417 13.56 -6.34 -2.66
N GLU A 418 12.97 -5.26 -3.19
CA GLU A 418 11.53 -5.11 -3.38
C GLU A 418 11.20 -4.59 -4.78
N LEU A 419 10.28 -5.30 -5.46
CA LEU A 419 9.77 -4.95 -6.78
C LEU A 419 8.24 -4.87 -6.76
N HIS A 420 7.70 -3.69 -7.06
CA HIS A 420 6.26 -3.45 -7.08
C HIS A 420 5.85 -2.85 -8.43
N LEU A 421 5.06 -3.60 -9.20
CA LEU A 421 4.59 -3.26 -10.56
C LEU A 421 3.05 -3.35 -10.69
N ARG A 422 2.35 -3.55 -9.57
CA ARG A 422 0.91 -3.84 -9.53
C ARG A 422 0.08 -2.80 -10.28
N GLY A 423 -1.04 -3.19 -10.90
CA GLY A 423 -2.06 -2.27 -11.36
C GLY A 423 -1.58 -1.41 -12.54
N ASN A 424 -0.96 -2.06 -13.53
CA ASN A 424 -0.54 -1.46 -14.78
C ASN A 424 -1.11 -2.29 -15.96
N GLN A 425 -0.65 -2.03 -17.18
CA GLN A 425 -0.97 -2.78 -18.39
C GLN A 425 0.30 -3.45 -18.95
N LEU A 426 1.22 -3.83 -18.07
CA LEU A 426 2.49 -4.47 -18.45
C LEU A 426 2.25 -5.89 -18.94
N ALA A 427 3.03 -6.32 -19.92
CA ALA A 427 2.96 -7.63 -20.53
C ALA A 427 4.36 -8.23 -20.73
N GLY A 428 4.45 -9.32 -21.47
CA GLY A 428 5.70 -10.03 -21.74
C GLY A 428 5.88 -11.27 -20.88
N ASP A 429 7.01 -11.94 -21.08
CA ASP A 429 7.37 -13.14 -20.34
C ASP A 429 7.91 -12.79 -18.95
N PHE A 430 7.31 -13.32 -17.91
CA PHE A 430 7.73 -13.15 -16.52
C PHE A 430 9.20 -13.55 -16.28
N ALA A 431 9.72 -14.51 -17.05
CA ALA A 431 11.12 -14.92 -16.98
C ALA A 431 12.10 -13.77 -17.30
N SER A 432 11.71 -12.83 -18.16
CA SER A 432 12.62 -11.82 -18.74
C SER A 432 13.30 -10.93 -17.70
N PHE A 433 12.61 -10.67 -16.59
CA PHE A 433 13.07 -9.74 -15.56
C PHE A 433 13.28 -10.38 -14.19
N VAL A 434 12.78 -11.60 -13.94
CA VAL A 434 12.86 -12.26 -12.62
C VAL A 434 14.12 -13.08 -12.41
N GLU A 435 14.63 -13.74 -13.45
CA GLU A 435 15.88 -14.52 -13.39
C GLU A 435 17.06 -13.75 -12.75
N PRO A 436 17.33 -12.46 -13.07
CA PRO A 436 18.44 -11.73 -12.46
C PRO A 436 18.23 -11.34 -10.99
N LEU A 437 17.01 -11.41 -10.44
CA LEU A 437 16.64 -10.82 -9.13
C LEU A 437 17.08 -11.66 -7.93
N THR A 438 18.37 -11.95 -7.82
CA THR A 438 18.92 -12.89 -6.83
C THR A 438 18.78 -12.45 -5.36
N TRP A 439 18.50 -11.16 -5.11
CA TRP A 439 18.37 -10.61 -3.76
C TRP A 439 16.91 -10.40 -3.30
N LEU A 440 15.95 -10.69 -4.17
CA LEU A 440 14.55 -10.31 -4.01
C LEU A 440 13.90 -10.93 -2.77
N ARG A 441 13.22 -10.09 -1.98
CA ARG A 441 12.39 -10.48 -0.84
C ARG A 441 10.91 -10.32 -1.12
N LYS A 442 10.52 -9.29 -1.86
CA LYS A 442 9.12 -9.01 -2.17
C LYS A 442 8.91 -8.73 -3.65
N ILE A 443 7.88 -9.33 -4.20
CA ILE A 443 7.42 -9.08 -5.56
C ILE A 443 5.91 -8.92 -5.59
N ASP A 444 5.42 -7.80 -6.13
CA ASP A 444 4.00 -7.55 -6.38
C ASP A 444 3.79 -7.09 -7.83
N ILE A 445 3.32 -7.98 -8.69
CA ILE A 445 3.01 -7.69 -10.11
C ILE A 445 1.51 -7.77 -10.40
N ARG A 446 0.66 -7.71 -9.37
CA ARG A 446 -0.76 -8.03 -9.52
C ARG A 446 -1.49 -7.13 -10.52
N GLY A 447 -2.48 -7.65 -11.23
CA GLY A 447 -3.32 -6.85 -12.14
C GLY A 447 -2.49 -6.29 -13.30
N ASN A 448 -1.87 -7.19 -14.04
CA ASN A 448 -1.11 -6.94 -15.27
C ASN A 448 -1.45 -8.03 -16.30
N ALA A 449 -0.69 -8.12 -17.39
CA ALA A 449 -0.86 -9.11 -18.45
C ALA A 449 0.39 -9.98 -18.66
N PHE A 450 1.19 -10.21 -17.61
CA PHE A 450 2.39 -11.05 -17.70
C PHE A 450 2.05 -12.50 -18.04
N THR A 451 2.88 -13.11 -18.89
CA THR A 451 2.78 -14.49 -19.37
C THR A 451 4.01 -15.29 -18.95
N GLY A 452 4.12 -16.56 -19.35
CA GLY A 452 5.26 -17.42 -19.02
C GLY A 452 5.01 -18.32 -17.82
N THR A 453 6.07 -18.98 -17.33
CA THR A 453 6.02 -19.94 -16.22
C THR A 453 6.78 -19.42 -14.98
N LEU A 454 6.54 -20.06 -13.83
CA LEU A 454 7.12 -19.66 -12.54
C LEU A 454 8.47 -20.32 -12.21
N GLU A 455 8.99 -21.18 -13.09
CA GLU A 455 10.20 -21.97 -12.83
C GLU A 455 11.42 -21.12 -12.47
N ASN A 456 11.54 -19.94 -13.07
CA ASN A 456 12.66 -19.01 -12.84
C ASN A 456 12.67 -18.40 -11.43
N MET A 457 11.59 -18.54 -10.65
CA MET A 457 11.56 -18.10 -9.24
C MET A 457 12.05 -19.17 -8.27
N TYR A 458 12.19 -20.43 -8.71
CA TYR A 458 12.45 -21.54 -7.80
C TYR A 458 13.83 -21.47 -7.13
N GLY A 459 14.71 -20.55 -7.54
CA GLY A 459 16.02 -20.31 -6.92
C GLY A 459 16.02 -19.26 -5.79
N HIS A 460 14.93 -18.52 -5.60
CA HIS A 460 14.91 -17.30 -4.79
C HIS A 460 14.65 -17.57 -3.31
N GLN A 461 15.72 -17.85 -2.57
CA GLN A 461 15.70 -18.25 -1.16
C GLN A 461 15.29 -17.18 -0.16
N ARG A 462 15.12 -15.94 -0.59
CA ARG A 462 14.88 -14.78 0.28
C ARG A 462 13.45 -14.27 0.22
N LEU A 463 12.64 -14.82 -0.68
CA LEU A 463 11.26 -14.41 -0.84
C LEU A 463 10.51 -14.59 0.47
N VAL A 464 9.88 -13.50 0.89
CA VAL A 464 8.96 -13.40 2.02
C VAL A 464 7.54 -13.19 1.48
N GLU A 465 7.40 -12.47 0.37
CA GLU A 465 6.11 -12.11 -0.18
C GLU A 465 6.12 -12.20 -1.70
N VAL A 466 5.20 -13.00 -2.24
CA VAL A 466 5.01 -13.21 -3.68
C VAL A 466 3.55 -12.94 -4.01
N ARG A 467 3.30 -11.87 -4.79
CA ARG A 467 1.98 -11.49 -5.26
C ARG A 467 1.95 -11.35 -6.78
N LEU A 468 1.46 -12.39 -7.44
CA LEU A 468 1.42 -12.53 -8.90
C LEU A 468 0.00 -12.59 -9.45
N SER A 469 -1.01 -12.35 -8.61
CA SER A 469 -2.40 -12.53 -8.99
C SER A 469 -2.85 -11.67 -10.17
N ASP A 470 -3.89 -12.10 -10.89
CA ASP A 470 -4.52 -11.30 -11.95
C ASP A 470 -3.51 -11.00 -13.07
N ASN A 471 -2.99 -12.07 -13.65
CA ASN A 471 -2.04 -12.12 -14.76
C ASN A 471 -2.41 -13.31 -15.69
N LYS A 472 -1.53 -13.65 -16.65
CA LYS A 472 -1.69 -14.75 -17.60
C LYS A 472 -0.59 -15.81 -17.44
N LEU A 473 -0.12 -16.02 -16.20
CA LEU A 473 0.95 -16.96 -15.89
C LEU A 473 0.44 -18.41 -16.00
N THR A 474 1.29 -19.31 -16.50
CA THR A 474 0.92 -20.69 -16.87
C THR A 474 1.86 -21.72 -16.24
N GLY A 475 1.49 -22.99 -16.33
CA GLY A 475 2.29 -24.11 -15.86
C GLY A 475 2.18 -24.34 -14.35
N SER A 476 3.16 -25.04 -13.79
CA SER A 476 3.14 -25.47 -12.40
C SER A 476 3.80 -24.47 -11.45
N PHE A 477 3.43 -24.52 -10.17
CA PHE A 477 4.18 -23.94 -9.05
C PHE A 477 4.76 -25.07 -8.19
N MET A 478 5.97 -25.52 -8.54
CA MET A 478 6.66 -26.67 -7.96
C MET A 478 8.09 -26.38 -7.46
N PRO A 479 8.32 -25.31 -6.66
CA PRO A 479 9.63 -25.09 -6.08
C PRO A 479 9.98 -26.16 -5.05
N HIS A 480 11.26 -26.51 -4.95
CA HIS A 480 11.73 -27.37 -3.86
C HIS A 480 11.55 -26.64 -2.52
N ARG A 481 10.99 -27.29 -1.49
CA ARG A 481 10.64 -26.67 -0.19
C ARG A 481 11.74 -25.83 0.49
N ARG A 482 13.02 -26.17 0.28
CA ARG A 482 14.17 -25.41 0.82
C ARG A 482 14.46 -24.11 0.08
N ALA A 483 13.87 -23.93 -1.09
CA ALA A 483 14.20 -22.84 -1.99
C ALA A 483 13.38 -21.56 -1.74
N MET A 484 12.30 -21.63 -0.96
CA MET A 484 11.49 -20.48 -0.56
C MET A 484 11.13 -20.58 0.93
N TYR A 485 12.12 -20.91 1.75
CA TYR A 485 11.92 -21.27 3.16
C TYR A 485 11.29 -20.17 4.01
N TYR A 486 11.54 -18.89 3.68
CA TYR A 486 11.03 -17.73 4.44
C TYR A 486 9.72 -17.14 3.88
N LEU A 487 9.07 -17.82 2.93
CA LEU A 487 7.86 -17.31 2.29
C LEU A 487 6.71 -17.28 3.29
N GLU A 488 6.12 -16.09 3.48
CA GLU A 488 4.99 -15.83 4.38
C GLU A 488 3.68 -15.66 3.61
N ILE A 489 3.74 -15.02 2.43
CA ILE A 489 2.57 -14.70 1.60
C ILE A 489 2.79 -15.20 0.17
N LEU A 490 1.85 -16.00 -0.32
CA LEU A 490 1.78 -16.50 -1.68
C LEU A 490 0.41 -16.20 -2.30
N ASP A 491 0.37 -15.27 -3.24
CA ASP A 491 -0.84 -14.89 -3.96
C ASP A 491 -0.63 -15.14 -5.46
N LEU A 492 -1.19 -16.24 -5.95
CA LEU A 492 -1.13 -16.72 -7.33
C LEU A 492 -2.51 -16.68 -8.00
N ALA A 493 -3.50 -16.06 -7.37
CA ALA A 493 -4.88 -16.12 -7.82
C ALA A 493 -5.08 -15.56 -9.24
N LYS A 494 -6.13 -15.96 -9.97
CA LYS A 494 -6.46 -15.38 -11.29
C LYS A 494 -5.30 -15.48 -12.28
N ASN A 495 -4.80 -16.68 -12.46
CA ASN A 495 -3.80 -17.04 -13.45
C ASN A 495 -4.27 -18.29 -14.21
N GLU A 496 -3.36 -18.96 -14.91
CA GLU A 496 -3.62 -20.16 -15.70
C GLU A 496 -2.78 -21.35 -15.22
N LEU A 497 -2.46 -21.40 -13.92
CA LEU A 497 -1.67 -22.47 -13.33
C LEU A 497 -2.45 -23.78 -13.26
N ASP A 498 -1.79 -24.90 -13.54
CA ASP A 498 -2.38 -26.24 -13.64
C ASP A 498 -1.79 -27.25 -12.66
N GLU A 499 -0.85 -26.84 -11.80
CA GLU A 499 -0.31 -27.68 -10.74
C GLU A 499 0.25 -26.80 -9.60
N VAL A 500 0.13 -27.26 -8.34
CA VAL A 500 0.72 -26.59 -7.17
C VAL A 500 1.35 -27.60 -6.22
N THR A 501 2.49 -27.26 -5.64
CA THR A 501 3.18 -28.12 -4.67
C THR A 501 2.39 -28.28 -3.37
N ASP A 502 2.77 -29.27 -2.57
CA ASP A 502 2.26 -29.41 -1.20
C ASP A 502 2.80 -28.28 -0.32
N LEU A 503 1.88 -27.44 0.16
CA LEU A 503 2.16 -26.25 0.97
C LEU A 503 2.14 -26.52 2.47
N THR A 504 1.75 -27.72 2.92
CA THR A 504 1.57 -28.01 4.36
C THR A 504 2.86 -27.91 5.16
N GLU A 505 3.99 -28.29 4.55
CA GLU A 505 5.33 -28.35 5.15
C GLU A 505 6.08 -27.00 5.11
N TRP A 506 5.44 -25.93 4.62
CA TRP A 506 6.05 -24.60 4.54
C TRP A 506 5.83 -23.85 5.86
N ALA A 507 6.86 -23.85 6.70
CA ALA A 507 6.76 -23.48 8.11
C ALA A 507 6.40 -22.01 8.38
N PHE A 508 6.75 -21.08 7.49
CA PHE A 508 6.50 -19.65 7.65
C PHE A 508 5.31 -19.15 6.82
N LEU A 509 4.74 -20.00 5.97
CA LEU A 509 3.68 -19.61 5.06
C LEU A 509 2.39 -19.44 5.85
N ASP A 510 1.83 -18.23 5.82
CA ASP A 510 0.67 -17.80 6.61
C ASP A 510 -0.57 -17.51 5.74
N SER A 511 -0.34 -17.04 4.50
CA SER A 511 -1.40 -16.67 3.57
C SER A 511 -1.14 -17.24 2.18
N VAL A 512 -2.11 -17.98 1.66
CA VAL A 512 -2.10 -18.58 0.33
C VAL A 512 -3.41 -18.28 -0.39
N ASP A 513 -3.31 -17.69 -1.58
CA ASP A 513 -4.42 -17.59 -2.53
C ASP A 513 -4.00 -18.18 -3.87
N VAL A 514 -4.65 -19.28 -4.26
CA VAL A 514 -4.46 -19.97 -5.54
C VAL A 514 -5.78 -20.06 -6.31
N SER A 515 -6.79 -19.28 -5.91
CA SER A 515 -8.11 -19.27 -6.56
C SER A 515 -8.07 -18.76 -8.00
N GLU A 516 -9.10 -19.07 -8.76
CA GLU A 516 -9.26 -18.65 -10.16
C GLU A 516 -8.09 -19.07 -11.06
N ASN A 517 -7.57 -20.29 -10.88
CA ASN A 517 -6.57 -20.96 -11.72
C ASN A 517 -7.21 -22.16 -12.46
N ARG A 518 -6.40 -23.14 -12.92
CA ARG A 518 -6.84 -24.39 -13.56
C ARG A 518 -6.53 -25.62 -12.68
N LEU A 519 -6.44 -25.42 -11.37
CA LEU A 519 -6.09 -26.48 -10.41
C LEU A 519 -7.27 -27.42 -10.16
N ASP A 520 -7.01 -28.71 -10.09
CA ASP A 520 -8.00 -29.74 -9.77
C ASP A 520 -7.88 -30.25 -8.31
N PHE A 521 -8.66 -31.25 -7.93
CA PHE A 521 -8.60 -31.80 -6.57
C PHE A 521 -7.29 -32.54 -6.29
N GLN A 522 -6.65 -33.17 -7.29
CA GLN A 522 -5.36 -33.84 -7.11
C GLN A 522 -4.26 -32.84 -6.78
N ASP A 523 -4.30 -31.64 -7.36
CA ASP A 523 -3.34 -30.57 -7.11
C ASP A 523 -3.50 -29.96 -5.70
N LEU A 524 -4.76 -29.81 -5.25
CA LEU A 524 -5.07 -29.05 -4.04
C LEU A 524 -5.16 -29.90 -2.76
N ILE A 525 -5.53 -31.18 -2.85
CA ILE A 525 -5.68 -32.07 -1.68
C ILE A 525 -4.40 -32.19 -0.85
N PRO A 526 -3.18 -32.32 -1.43
CA PRO A 526 -1.94 -32.33 -0.65
C PRO A 526 -1.85 -31.13 0.30
N SER A 527 -2.31 -29.97 -0.16
CA SER A 527 -2.32 -28.71 0.58
C SER A 527 -3.54 -28.50 1.49
N ALA A 528 -4.51 -29.42 1.54
CA ALA A 528 -5.75 -29.24 2.30
C ALA A 528 -5.54 -29.07 3.81
N GLY A 529 -4.48 -29.70 4.36
CA GLY A 529 -4.11 -29.56 5.78
C GLY A 529 -3.53 -28.18 6.14
N PHE A 530 -3.27 -27.31 5.16
CA PHE A 530 -2.73 -25.98 5.40
C PHE A 530 -3.73 -25.05 6.11
N ALA A 531 -5.04 -25.25 5.89
CA ALA A 531 -6.12 -24.37 6.32
C ALA A 531 -6.29 -24.23 7.85
N ASP A 532 -5.69 -25.11 8.65
CA ASP A 532 -5.80 -25.07 10.11
C ASP A 532 -5.05 -23.85 10.69
N ASN A 533 -5.81 -22.77 10.97
CA ASN A 533 -5.36 -21.45 11.47
C ASN A 533 -4.62 -20.54 10.48
N ARG A 534 -4.63 -20.85 9.18
CA ARG A 534 -3.98 -20.04 8.12
C ARG A 534 -4.97 -19.65 7.03
N PHE A 535 -4.66 -18.57 6.30
CA PHE A 535 -5.54 -18.08 5.23
C PHE A 535 -5.28 -18.88 3.96
N PHE A 536 -6.23 -19.72 3.55
CA PHE A 536 -6.13 -20.53 2.34
C PHE A 536 -7.35 -20.34 1.45
N VAL A 537 -7.13 -19.73 0.28
CA VAL A 537 -8.16 -19.51 -0.73
C VAL A 537 -7.80 -20.32 -1.96
N TYR A 538 -8.60 -21.34 -2.23
CA TYR A 538 -8.37 -22.30 -3.32
C TYR A 538 -9.57 -22.44 -4.26
N ALA A 539 -10.66 -21.75 -3.95
CA ALA A 539 -11.89 -21.79 -4.74
C ALA A 539 -12.30 -20.35 -5.05
N PRO A 540 -12.88 -20.11 -6.22
CA PRO A 540 -13.20 -21.09 -7.27
C PRO A 540 -12.00 -21.48 -8.15
N GLN A 541 -12.15 -22.45 -9.07
CA GLN A 541 -11.17 -22.81 -10.11
C GLN A 541 -11.89 -22.89 -11.47
N ASP A 542 -11.12 -22.96 -12.57
CA ASP A 542 -11.65 -23.19 -13.91
C ASP A 542 -12.22 -24.61 -14.09
N SER A 543 -12.96 -24.79 -15.17
CA SER A 543 -13.61 -26.04 -15.49
C SER A 543 -12.57 -27.05 -15.94
N LEU A 544 -12.86 -28.32 -15.65
CA LEU A 544 -12.07 -29.40 -16.21
C LEU A 544 -12.16 -29.37 -17.75
N PRO A 545 -11.12 -29.82 -18.46
CA PRO A 545 -11.05 -29.76 -19.91
C PRO A 545 -12.32 -30.32 -20.59
N THR A 546 -12.82 -29.57 -21.58
CA THR A 546 -14.00 -30.00 -22.35
C THR A 546 -13.64 -31.15 -23.28
N GLN A 547 -14.39 -32.25 -23.22
CA GLN A 547 -14.22 -33.39 -24.13
C GLN A 547 -15.26 -33.36 -25.25
N VAL A 548 -14.86 -33.64 -26.49
CA VAL A 548 -15.77 -33.66 -27.65
C VAL A 548 -15.67 -35.00 -28.36
N HIS A 549 -16.79 -35.73 -28.40
CA HIS A 549 -16.91 -37.01 -29.08
C HIS A 549 -17.80 -36.88 -30.31
N ARG A 550 -17.24 -37.18 -31.49
CA ARG A 550 -17.96 -37.16 -32.78
C ARG A 550 -18.27 -38.59 -33.20
N THR A 551 -19.38 -39.15 -32.72
CA THR A 551 -19.72 -40.55 -32.98
C THR A 551 -21.20 -40.84 -32.76
N ASN A 552 -21.70 -41.79 -33.56
CA ASN A 552 -23.05 -42.33 -33.42
C ASN A 552 -23.05 -43.65 -32.62
N SER A 553 -21.88 -44.10 -32.14
CA SER A 553 -21.71 -45.33 -31.35
C SER A 553 -21.83 -45.05 -29.84
N GLU A 554 -21.86 -46.11 -29.03
CA GLU A 554 -21.72 -46.03 -27.57
C GLU A 554 -20.40 -45.33 -27.20
N VAL A 555 -20.45 -44.46 -26.18
CA VAL A 555 -19.28 -43.76 -25.66
C VAL A 555 -19.25 -43.84 -24.14
N VAL A 556 -18.06 -44.03 -23.58
CA VAL A 556 -17.81 -43.85 -22.14
C VAL A 556 -17.31 -42.43 -21.93
N PHE A 557 -18.05 -41.65 -21.16
CA PHE A 557 -17.60 -40.35 -20.70
C PHE A 557 -16.94 -40.51 -19.34
N SER A 558 -15.78 -39.90 -19.14
CA SER A 558 -15.05 -39.96 -17.88
C SER A 558 -14.51 -38.59 -17.52
N VAL A 559 -14.60 -38.25 -16.24
CA VAL A 559 -13.88 -37.10 -15.67
C VAL A 559 -12.40 -37.48 -15.51
N THR A 560 -11.50 -36.52 -15.71
CA THR A 560 -10.04 -36.75 -15.61
C THR A 560 -9.54 -36.75 -14.16
N ASP A 561 -10.24 -36.05 -13.27
CA ASP A 561 -9.91 -35.95 -11.86
C ASP A 561 -10.49 -37.16 -11.09
N SER A 562 -9.60 -38.01 -10.57
CA SER A 562 -9.94 -39.23 -9.84
C SER A 562 -9.53 -39.17 -8.36
N ALA A 563 -9.37 -37.96 -7.82
CA ALA A 563 -8.89 -37.77 -6.46
C ALA A 563 -9.76 -38.47 -5.40
N ALA A 564 -9.11 -38.91 -4.32
CA ALA A 564 -9.79 -39.57 -3.21
C ALA A 564 -10.79 -38.61 -2.55
N GLY A 565 -12.01 -39.10 -2.28
CA GLY A 565 -13.08 -38.29 -1.70
C GLY A 565 -13.88 -37.46 -2.71
N ASN A 566 -13.61 -37.59 -4.01
CA ASN A 566 -14.45 -37.00 -5.05
C ASN A 566 -15.83 -37.64 -5.09
N GLU A 567 -16.85 -36.80 -5.21
CA GLU A 567 -18.23 -37.17 -5.49
C GLU A 567 -18.63 -36.61 -6.86
N TYR A 568 -19.27 -37.45 -7.68
CA TYR A 568 -19.63 -37.13 -9.06
C TYR A 568 -21.14 -37.00 -9.19
N ARG A 569 -21.59 -35.99 -9.93
CA ARG A 569 -23.00 -35.87 -10.31
C ARG A 569 -23.10 -35.53 -11.79
N TRP A 570 -23.66 -36.47 -12.55
CA TRP A 570 -23.79 -36.30 -13.99
C TRP A 570 -25.12 -35.67 -14.38
N PHE A 571 -25.03 -34.81 -15.40
CA PHE A 571 -26.16 -34.12 -15.98
C PHE A 571 -26.20 -34.35 -17.48
N ARG A 572 -27.42 -34.52 -18.00
CA ARG A 572 -27.72 -34.53 -19.42
C ARG A 572 -28.64 -33.37 -19.71
N ASN A 573 -28.20 -32.48 -20.59
CA ASN A 573 -28.96 -31.30 -20.98
C ASN A 573 -29.47 -30.45 -19.79
N GLY A 574 -28.75 -30.42 -18.67
CA GLY A 574 -29.14 -29.70 -17.45
C GLY A 574 -29.97 -30.51 -16.45
N GLU A 575 -30.40 -31.73 -16.79
CA GLU A 575 -31.12 -32.62 -15.88
C GLU A 575 -30.20 -33.68 -15.28
N VAL A 576 -30.38 -33.99 -13.98
CA VAL A 576 -29.57 -34.97 -13.26
C VAL A 576 -29.83 -36.38 -13.82
N ILE A 577 -28.77 -37.12 -14.13
CA ILE A 577 -28.84 -38.52 -14.52
C ILE A 577 -28.88 -39.35 -13.23
N SER A 578 -30.04 -39.91 -12.90
CA SER A 578 -30.24 -40.65 -11.63
C SER A 578 -29.34 -41.88 -11.55
N GLY A 579 -28.59 -42.01 -10.45
CA GLY A 579 -27.68 -43.14 -10.18
C GLY A 579 -26.35 -43.09 -10.92
N ALA A 580 -26.09 -42.00 -11.66
CA ALA A 580 -24.81 -41.74 -12.29
C ALA A 580 -23.92 -40.94 -11.34
N ASP A 581 -23.36 -41.64 -10.34
CA ASP A 581 -22.53 -41.05 -9.28
C ASP A 581 -21.06 -41.51 -9.35
N SER A 582 -20.65 -42.07 -10.50
CA SER A 582 -19.31 -42.59 -10.76
C SER A 582 -18.46 -41.67 -11.63
N LEU A 583 -17.14 -41.83 -11.57
CA LEU A 583 -16.15 -41.12 -12.41
C LEU A 583 -16.45 -41.19 -13.91
N SER A 584 -17.15 -42.24 -14.35
CA SER A 584 -17.58 -42.39 -15.73
C SER A 584 -19.04 -42.79 -15.84
N ILE A 585 -19.64 -42.42 -16.97
CA ILE A 585 -20.96 -42.89 -17.40
C ILE A 585 -20.86 -43.51 -18.80
N ARG A 586 -21.73 -44.49 -19.07
CA ARG A 586 -21.91 -45.03 -20.41
C ARG A 586 -23.10 -44.34 -21.07
N VAL A 587 -22.90 -43.91 -22.30
CA VAL A 587 -23.91 -43.24 -23.12
C VAL A 587 -24.14 -44.07 -24.38
N ASP A 588 -25.35 -44.63 -24.47
CA ASP A 588 -25.72 -45.58 -25.53
C ASP A 588 -25.72 -44.95 -26.93
N ALA A 589 -25.58 -45.82 -27.94
CA ALA A 589 -25.61 -45.44 -29.36
C ALA A 589 -26.98 -44.85 -29.79
N SER A 590 -28.06 -45.21 -29.10
CA SER A 590 -29.43 -44.74 -29.37
C SER A 590 -29.70 -43.31 -28.90
N GLU A 591 -28.79 -42.72 -28.12
CA GLU A 591 -28.98 -41.39 -27.55
C GLU A 591 -28.55 -40.27 -28.54
N SER A 592 -29.48 -39.35 -28.81
CA SER A 592 -29.32 -38.18 -29.69
C SER A 592 -28.20 -37.23 -29.26
N VAL A 593 -27.77 -36.34 -30.16
CA VAL A 593 -26.89 -35.18 -29.87
C VAL A 593 -27.34 -34.51 -28.56
N ALA A 594 -26.47 -34.51 -27.57
CA ALA A 594 -26.74 -33.99 -26.23
C ALA A 594 -25.45 -33.45 -25.61
N ARG A 595 -25.60 -32.51 -24.68
CA ARG A 595 -24.48 -32.01 -23.87
C ARG A 595 -24.57 -32.65 -22.49
N TYR A 596 -23.44 -33.20 -22.07
CA TYR A 596 -23.26 -33.80 -20.77
C TYR A 596 -22.32 -32.91 -19.97
N TYR A 597 -22.54 -32.83 -18.67
CA TYR A 597 -21.52 -32.31 -17.78
C TYR A 597 -21.53 -33.08 -16.47
N CYS A 598 -20.39 -33.13 -15.81
CA CYS A 598 -20.25 -33.70 -14.48
C CYS A 598 -19.85 -32.61 -13.51
N GLU A 599 -20.63 -32.42 -12.46
CA GLU A 599 -20.18 -31.70 -11.27
C GLU A 599 -19.32 -32.65 -10.42
N VAL A 600 -18.18 -32.15 -9.99
CA VAL A 600 -17.23 -32.86 -9.13
C VAL A 600 -17.07 -32.03 -7.87
N THR A 601 -17.39 -32.64 -6.73
CA THR A 601 -17.19 -32.05 -5.40
C THR A 601 -16.28 -32.95 -4.58
N ASN A 602 -15.68 -32.46 -3.50
CA ASN A 602 -14.80 -33.27 -2.67
C ASN A 602 -15.02 -32.99 -1.18
N ILE A 603 -15.01 -34.05 -0.37
CA ILE A 603 -15.24 -33.96 1.08
C ILE A 603 -14.09 -33.25 1.85
N ILE A 604 -12.87 -33.29 1.33
CA ILE A 604 -11.67 -32.66 1.91
C ILE A 604 -11.62 -31.17 1.56
N LEU A 605 -12.03 -30.81 0.34
CA LEU A 605 -12.06 -29.44 -0.18
C LEU A 605 -13.50 -29.00 -0.47
N PRO A 606 -14.35 -28.82 0.57
CA PRO A 606 -15.80 -28.69 0.41
C PRO A 606 -16.25 -27.40 -0.29
N ASN A 607 -15.38 -26.39 -0.39
CA ASN A 607 -15.72 -25.12 -1.04
C ASN A 607 -15.41 -25.11 -2.54
N LEU A 608 -14.80 -26.17 -3.09
CA LEU A 608 -14.49 -26.28 -4.51
C LEU A 608 -15.51 -27.17 -5.22
N THR A 609 -15.98 -26.70 -6.36
CA THR A 609 -16.79 -27.48 -7.31
C THR A 609 -16.18 -27.31 -8.68
N LEU A 610 -15.76 -28.43 -9.28
CA LEU A 610 -15.24 -28.45 -10.65
C LEU A 610 -16.32 -29.00 -11.58
N VAL A 611 -16.30 -28.56 -12.83
CA VAL A 611 -17.22 -29.08 -13.85
C VAL A 611 -16.46 -29.56 -15.06
N SER A 612 -16.72 -30.79 -15.49
CA SER A 612 -16.29 -31.29 -16.81
C SER A 612 -17.43 -31.15 -17.80
N THR A 613 -17.19 -30.52 -18.94
CA THR A 613 -18.18 -30.43 -20.03
C THR A 613 -17.86 -31.43 -21.13
N ILE A 614 -18.85 -32.19 -21.58
CA ILE A 614 -18.68 -33.21 -22.61
C ILE A 614 -19.76 -33.07 -23.69
N LYS A 615 -19.34 -33.05 -24.97
CA LYS A 615 -20.24 -32.87 -26.11
C LYS A 615 -20.24 -34.10 -27.01
N LYS A 616 -21.40 -34.77 -27.15
CA LYS A 616 -21.63 -35.80 -28.18
C LYS A 616 -22.23 -35.13 -29.42
N THR A 617 -21.60 -35.27 -30.58
CA THR A 617 -22.14 -34.80 -31.87
C THR A 617 -22.17 -35.91 -32.90
N ASP A 618 -23.05 -35.78 -33.90
CA ASP A 618 -23.12 -36.71 -35.04
C ASP A 618 -21.78 -36.75 -35.80
N ALA A 619 -21.50 -37.89 -36.43
CA ALA A 619 -20.22 -38.15 -37.13
C ALA A 619 -20.00 -37.33 -38.41
N THR A 620 -21.04 -36.74 -39.01
CA THR A 620 -20.95 -35.96 -40.27
C THR A 620 -20.85 -34.46 -40.03
N PRO A 621 -19.87 -33.75 -40.62
CA PRO A 621 -19.72 -32.30 -40.42
C PRO A 621 -20.66 -31.51 -41.34
N THR A 622 -21.51 -30.64 -40.78
CA THR A 622 -22.00 -29.46 -41.51
C THR A 622 -20.84 -28.48 -41.65
N ARG A 623 -20.37 -28.31 -42.89
CA ARG A 623 -19.33 -27.37 -43.30
C ARG A 623 -19.74 -25.94 -42.92
N ALA A 624 -19.08 -25.37 -41.92
CA ALA A 624 -19.16 -23.93 -41.66
C ALA A 624 -18.51 -23.18 -42.83
N THR A 625 -19.25 -22.25 -43.42
CA THR A 625 -18.73 -21.31 -44.42
C THR A 625 -17.68 -20.38 -43.80
N PRO A 626 -16.63 -19.99 -44.56
CA PRO A 626 -15.66 -19.01 -44.07
C PRO A 626 -16.36 -17.66 -43.85
N VAL A 627 -16.11 -17.04 -42.70
CA VAL A 627 -16.54 -15.67 -42.40
C VAL A 627 -15.71 -14.71 -43.27
N PRO A 628 -16.31 -13.68 -43.91
CA PRO A 628 -15.55 -12.70 -44.68
C PRO A 628 -14.72 -11.80 -43.78
N GLU A 629 -13.50 -11.47 -44.21
CA GLU A 629 -12.65 -10.44 -43.60
C GLU A 629 -13.28 -9.05 -43.78
N GLY A 630 -13.44 -8.30 -42.68
CA GLY A 630 -13.82 -6.89 -42.73
C GLY A 630 -14.43 -6.32 -41.44
N ARG A 631 -13.55 -5.82 -40.56
CA ARG A 631 -13.73 -4.73 -39.57
C ARG A 631 -14.94 -4.79 -38.62
N VAL A 632 -14.82 -5.63 -37.59
CA VAL A 632 -14.83 -5.30 -36.15
C VAL A 632 -14.11 -6.47 -35.48
N GLN A 633 -12.89 -6.29 -34.95
CA GLN A 633 -12.23 -7.36 -34.20
C GLN A 633 -12.63 -7.25 -32.73
N ILE A 634 -13.51 -8.16 -32.31
CA ILE A 634 -13.77 -8.43 -30.90
C ILE A 634 -12.97 -9.65 -30.49
N THR A 635 -12.21 -9.56 -29.40
CA THR A 635 -11.60 -10.73 -28.75
C THR A 635 -12.31 -10.96 -27.43
N VAL A 636 -12.60 -12.20 -27.08
CA VAL A 636 -13.21 -12.54 -25.79
C VAL A 636 -12.11 -13.10 -24.90
N GLY A 637 -11.93 -12.48 -23.74
CA GLY A 637 -10.98 -12.95 -22.73
C GLY A 637 -11.48 -14.25 -22.09
N LYS A 638 -10.61 -14.87 -21.27
CA LYS A 638 -11.00 -16.06 -20.54
C LYS A 638 -12.01 -15.69 -19.45
N ASN A 639 -13.13 -16.42 -19.36
CA ASN A 639 -14.11 -16.20 -18.31
C ASN A 639 -13.72 -17.01 -17.07
N PHE A 640 -13.25 -16.33 -16.04
CA PHE A 640 -13.05 -16.93 -14.73
C PHE A 640 -14.06 -16.38 -13.72
N PRO A 641 -14.40 -17.18 -12.70
CA PRO A 641 -14.28 -18.65 -12.65
C PRO A 641 -15.38 -19.35 -13.47
N ASN A 642 -15.12 -20.55 -14.00
CA ASN A 642 -16.16 -21.40 -14.60
C ASN A 642 -16.06 -22.79 -13.95
N PRO A 643 -17.07 -23.34 -13.27
CA PRO A 643 -18.47 -22.91 -13.25
C PRO A 643 -18.69 -21.59 -12.53
N PHE A 644 -19.64 -20.81 -13.04
CA PHE A 644 -20.01 -19.50 -12.52
C PHE A 644 -21.00 -19.62 -11.35
N GLY A 645 -20.84 -18.73 -10.37
CA GLY A 645 -21.90 -18.43 -9.41
C GLY A 645 -23.02 -17.55 -10.00
N THR A 646 -23.76 -16.86 -9.14
CA THR A 646 -24.91 -16.01 -9.55
C THR A 646 -24.53 -14.79 -10.40
N ILE A 647 -23.28 -14.33 -10.34
CA ILE A 647 -22.77 -13.21 -11.13
C ILE A 647 -21.53 -13.67 -11.87
N THR A 648 -21.47 -13.44 -13.17
CA THR A 648 -20.27 -13.65 -13.98
C THR A 648 -19.88 -12.38 -14.74
N THR A 649 -18.63 -12.34 -15.16
CA THR A 649 -18.05 -11.27 -15.97
C THR A 649 -17.52 -11.86 -17.26
N ILE A 650 -17.86 -11.22 -18.38
CA ILE A 650 -17.38 -11.56 -19.71
C ILE A 650 -16.38 -10.46 -20.11
N PRO A 651 -15.06 -10.70 -19.97
CA PRO A 651 -14.06 -9.80 -20.51
C PRO A 651 -14.03 -9.90 -22.04
N PHE A 652 -13.95 -8.76 -22.71
CA PHE A 652 -13.75 -8.69 -24.16
C PHE A 652 -12.98 -7.42 -24.52
N SER A 653 -12.29 -7.43 -25.65
CA SER A 653 -11.60 -6.26 -26.19
C SER A 653 -12.12 -5.89 -27.57
N LEU A 654 -12.17 -4.60 -27.85
CA LEU A 654 -12.56 -4.05 -29.14
C LEU A 654 -11.39 -3.28 -29.75
N VAL A 655 -11.14 -3.51 -31.04
CA VAL A 655 -10.13 -2.77 -31.81
C VAL A 655 -10.68 -1.42 -32.32
N GLU A 656 -12.00 -1.23 -32.39
CA GLU A 656 -12.62 0.05 -32.73
C GLU A 656 -13.93 0.22 -31.91
N PRO A 657 -14.38 1.45 -31.59
CA PRO A 657 -15.63 1.68 -30.87
C PRO A 657 -16.84 1.09 -31.60
N GLY A 658 -17.73 0.41 -30.88
CA GLY A 658 -18.88 -0.23 -31.50
C GLY A 658 -19.93 -0.76 -30.53
N PRO A 659 -21.14 -1.07 -31.03
CA PRO A 659 -22.17 -1.71 -30.21
C PRO A 659 -21.81 -3.18 -29.94
N VAL A 660 -21.96 -3.59 -28.68
CA VAL A 660 -21.79 -4.97 -28.24
C VAL A 660 -23.08 -5.46 -27.63
N ARG A 661 -23.49 -6.66 -28.04
CA ARG A 661 -24.65 -7.40 -27.52
C ARG A 661 -24.18 -8.75 -27.00
N VAL A 662 -24.71 -9.17 -25.85
CA VAL A 662 -24.49 -10.51 -25.30
C VAL A 662 -25.83 -11.21 -25.19
N VAL A 663 -25.89 -12.44 -25.70
CA VAL A 663 -27.07 -13.30 -25.63
C VAL A 663 -26.66 -14.65 -25.08
N VAL A 664 -27.34 -15.10 -24.03
CA VAL A 664 -27.21 -16.43 -23.46
C VAL A 664 -28.29 -17.32 -24.03
N TYR A 665 -27.87 -18.45 -24.54
CA TYR A 665 -28.71 -19.50 -25.07
C TYR A 665 -28.69 -20.70 -24.13
N ASP A 666 -29.85 -21.31 -23.93
CA ASP A 666 -29.93 -22.65 -23.39
C ASP A 666 -29.43 -23.67 -24.42
N LEU A 667 -29.43 -24.93 -23.99
CA LEU A 667 -28.93 -26.05 -24.79
C LEU A 667 -29.78 -26.35 -26.03
N SER A 668 -31.04 -25.88 -26.07
CA SER A 668 -31.92 -25.99 -27.24
C SER A 668 -31.64 -24.89 -28.28
N GLY A 669 -30.74 -23.96 -27.97
CA GLY A 669 -30.48 -22.78 -28.80
C GLY A 669 -31.52 -21.68 -28.61
N ARG A 670 -32.36 -21.76 -27.57
CA ARG A 670 -33.32 -20.71 -27.23
C ARG A 670 -32.62 -19.63 -26.41
N GLU A 671 -32.85 -18.38 -26.78
CA GLU A 671 -32.43 -17.21 -26.00
C GLU A 671 -33.13 -17.23 -24.63
N VAL A 672 -32.33 -17.31 -23.56
CA VAL A 672 -32.81 -17.33 -22.18
C VAL A 672 -32.46 -16.06 -21.41
N LEU A 673 -31.44 -15.33 -21.85
CA LEU A 673 -31.05 -14.06 -21.28
C LEU A 673 -30.35 -13.23 -22.36
N ALA A 674 -30.72 -11.97 -22.53
CA ALA A 674 -29.99 -11.04 -23.40
C ALA A 674 -29.71 -9.74 -22.67
N LEU A 675 -28.47 -9.29 -22.78
CA LEU A 675 -28.08 -7.97 -22.32
C LEU A 675 -28.46 -6.94 -23.37
N LYS A 676 -28.87 -5.76 -22.90
CA LYS A 676 -29.16 -4.63 -23.77
C LYS A 676 -27.89 -4.24 -24.52
N GLU A 677 -28.01 -4.08 -25.83
CA GLU A 677 -26.93 -3.58 -26.69
C GLU A 677 -26.41 -2.24 -26.16
N LYS A 678 -25.09 -2.15 -26.00
CA LYS A 678 -24.41 -0.96 -25.48
C LYS A 678 -23.19 -0.66 -26.35
N VAL A 679 -22.95 0.62 -26.61
CA VAL A 679 -21.77 1.07 -27.35
C VAL A 679 -20.59 1.15 -26.37
N PHE A 680 -19.48 0.53 -26.75
CA PHE A 680 -18.21 0.54 -26.02
C PHE A 680 -17.14 1.25 -26.86
N SER A 681 -16.16 1.87 -26.20
CA SER A 681 -14.98 2.43 -26.85
C SER A 681 -14.02 1.33 -27.30
N GLU A 682 -12.99 1.69 -28.06
CA GLU A 682 -11.81 0.82 -28.24
C GLU A 682 -11.19 0.47 -26.87
N GLY A 683 -10.57 -0.71 -26.78
CA GLY A 683 -9.92 -1.22 -25.56
C GLY A 683 -10.60 -2.42 -24.92
N GLU A 684 -10.11 -2.82 -23.74
CA GLU A 684 -10.66 -3.93 -22.95
C GLU A 684 -11.85 -3.48 -22.10
N HIS A 685 -12.86 -4.34 -22.01
CA HIS A 685 -14.11 -4.11 -21.29
C HIS A 685 -14.53 -5.37 -20.55
N VAL A 686 -15.29 -5.19 -19.47
CA VAL A 686 -15.88 -6.30 -18.72
C VAL A 686 -17.39 -6.11 -18.64
N LEU A 687 -18.13 -7.07 -19.20
CA LEU A 687 -19.58 -7.10 -19.11
C LEU A 687 -20.02 -7.98 -17.94
N ARG A 688 -20.72 -7.39 -16.98
CA ARG A 688 -21.34 -8.14 -15.88
C ARG A 688 -22.63 -8.78 -16.36
N LEU A 689 -22.70 -10.10 -16.25
CA LEU A 689 -23.87 -10.91 -16.52
C LEU A 689 -24.43 -11.43 -15.18
N ASP A 690 -25.66 -11.04 -14.87
CA ASP A 690 -26.40 -11.59 -13.74
C ASP A 690 -27.04 -12.91 -14.16
N ALA A 691 -26.47 -14.02 -13.70
CA ALA A 691 -26.94 -15.36 -13.97
C ALA A 691 -27.93 -15.87 -12.91
N ALA A 692 -28.33 -15.05 -11.92
CA ALA A 692 -29.26 -15.47 -10.87
C ALA A 692 -30.63 -15.91 -11.41
N SER A 693 -31.05 -15.35 -12.56
CA SER A 693 -32.28 -15.73 -13.24
C SER A 693 -32.17 -17.05 -14.02
N LEU A 694 -30.97 -17.56 -14.24
CA LEU A 694 -30.74 -18.84 -14.91
C LEU A 694 -30.89 -19.98 -13.89
N SER A 695 -31.48 -21.10 -14.33
CA SER A 695 -31.42 -22.34 -13.57
C SER A 695 -29.99 -22.89 -13.59
N GLN A 696 -29.64 -23.72 -12.61
CA GLN A 696 -28.41 -24.51 -12.67
C GLN A 696 -28.36 -25.29 -13.97
N GLY A 697 -27.23 -25.29 -14.68
CA GLY A 697 -27.12 -25.92 -15.99
C GLY A 697 -26.02 -25.36 -16.88
N LEU A 698 -25.85 -26.02 -18.04
CA LEU A 698 -24.92 -25.61 -19.10
C LEU A 698 -25.63 -24.67 -20.09
N TYR A 699 -24.96 -23.58 -20.42
CA TYR A 699 -25.42 -22.54 -21.34
C TYR A 699 -24.32 -22.24 -22.37
N THR A 700 -24.70 -21.52 -23.42
CA THR A 700 -23.75 -20.91 -24.35
C THR A 700 -24.07 -19.43 -24.42
N TYR A 701 -23.13 -18.56 -24.06
CA TYR A 701 -23.29 -17.15 -24.35
C TYR A 701 -22.58 -16.81 -25.66
N VAL A 702 -23.20 -15.92 -26.43
CA VAL A 702 -22.65 -15.35 -27.66
C VAL A 702 -22.53 -13.86 -27.44
N ILE A 703 -21.31 -13.36 -27.61
CA ILE A 703 -21.02 -11.93 -27.65
C ILE A 703 -20.83 -11.52 -29.11
N SER A 704 -21.49 -10.44 -29.50
CA SER A 704 -21.49 -9.94 -30.87
C SER A 704 -21.14 -8.47 -30.91
N ALA A 705 -20.25 -8.09 -31.81
CA ALA A 705 -19.93 -6.70 -32.15
C ALA A 705 -20.04 -6.53 -33.67
N GLY A 706 -21.05 -5.80 -34.12
CA GLY A 706 -21.38 -5.73 -35.55
C GLY A 706 -21.75 -7.11 -36.13
N THR A 707 -21.02 -7.55 -37.16
CA THR A 707 -21.22 -8.85 -37.84
C THR A 707 -20.44 -10.00 -37.20
N VAL A 708 -19.51 -9.73 -36.29
CA VAL A 708 -18.68 -10.75 -35.65
C VAL A 708 -19.37 -11.28 -34.39
N GLN A 709 -19.38 -12.61 -34.24
CA GLN A 709 -19.96 -13.31 -33.10
C GLN A 709 -18.99 -14.36 -32.56
N ILE A 710 -18.78 -14.36 -31.24
CA ILE A 710 -17.95 -15.36 -30.55
C ILE A 710 -18.82 -16.03 -29.48
N GLY A 711 -18.82 -17.36 -29.47
CA GLY A 711 -19.62 -18.17 -28.53
C GLY A 711 -18.76 -18.99 -27.59
N HIS A 712 -19.06 -18.96 -26.30
CA HIS A 712 -18.39 -19.76 -25.27
C HIS A 712 -19.40 -20.54 -24.43
N SER A 713 -18.97 -21.72 -23.97
CA SER A 713 -19.72 -22.52 -22.99
C SER A 713 -19.63 -21.88 -21.61
N MET A 714 -20.71 -21.97 -20.85
CA MET A 714 -20.81 -21.44 -19.50
C MET A 714 -21.63 -22.39 -18.64
N VAL A 715 -21.14 -22.75 -17.46
CA VAL A 715 -21.91 -23.58 -16.51
C VAL A 715 -22.34 -22.71 -15.34
N VAL A 716 -23.63 -22.70 -15.01
CA VAL A 716 -24.17 -22.02 -13.83
C VAL A 716 -24.37 -23.06 -12.73
N ILE A 717 -23.69 -22.88 -11.60
CA ILE A 717 -23.92 -23.65 -10.38
C ILE A 717 -24.66 -22.77 -9.35
N ARG A 718 -25.48 -23.38 -8.48
CA ARG A 718 -26.28 -22.68 -7.47
C ARG A 718 -25.88 -23.04 -6.05
#